data_AF-A0A8S1NIN9-F1
#
_entry.id   AF-A0A8S1NIN9-F1
#
_cell.length_a   1.000
_cell.length_b   1.000
_cell.length_c   1.000
_cell.angle_alpha   90.00
_cell.angle_beta   90.00
_cell.angle_gamma   90.00
#
_symmetry.space_group_name_H-M   'P 1'
#
loop_
_entity.id
_entity.type
_entity.pdbx_description
1 polymer ?
#
loop_
_entity_poly.entity_id
_entity_poly.type
_entity_poly.pdbx_seq_one_letter_code
_entity_poly.pdbx_strand_id
1 'polypeptide(L)'
;MDNNNENDENQELLNEEEDDDFPEYANEANKELNEKIKLKRTIIRDINSKIEEKSDKLKVLSEHLKNIQQELLHTQALIDTKNKEIETEDHLKQITERQIGRLQNEMTKQQKIMIEQQERLNDVQNSIYRGNERLDKYKIEMNWNQEELEQWVLAARQKEEDSLTMEKYKRGDEAKIKELNLQIEKLTVEVSKRQNELDKEITETQTAQIELDKTAEEFRRQHDERHKLFQQWQEVTDNIARRDQAIRDESERYADIKAQIKANQQDLENRKSQLMNEKQENKSIEVQNQQLERTIIQQRQSNKDIELAIDNLKADVEIQKNQLSAFATDLSNKRNRLAQMSQELLIKKQRLNNAQKKYASEKQKLKLEDIQHQEFEKQRSLASDRYKTLEKQRIDLDKEIKLQKEVLFKATQDLFKLRENEANLYGEIQANVSACRNYQAHINKLIQEFQRQQELLYNAEYQIQLMERRVARAKGERTLEEKKDLENEIKEIEEKVNLQKKEFKTLLLSLKRLDDDLRGTDRQLTGTKASQTKLKQAIDELTLENDMTYQDLSKIVKSKEEVLVQHDFMKLEIQKIQKVVTTAVDKVFNLENRKYQLEMAMQEREQEIQVHKDVLVAEHKAAEEERHKIAVELAERQNRVKNLRIKYESLVQKNKSSNGEQDTQNIEEHSQAYYIIKASQEREELQRKGDELNAEIIKRDQELKALDNTLSHLKNRNSKYRDSFLNKGISQKEVSHRDGLEEQCRAASENLFKKKKELQRLQQEIDEDMRRLTEIQNRIEILDNQEREVEMQFQKLERELQDQQEKINRAENIMNSKLAKVQQKRIVLDESNAHISALELDIQNNLNKTLKTCIFNLVQEFPEMQAIVDAVFQEKNVTVPSKQPSSVGVPSVRSSVRSASSQGRR
;
A
#
# COMPACT_ATOMS: atom_id res chain seq x y z
N MET A 1 0.22 -90.73 84.22
CA MET A 1 0.16 -91.18 85.62
C MET A 1 0.88 -92.51 85.70
N ASP A 2 1.54 -92.71 86.83
CA ASP A 2 2.02 -93.98 87.40
C ASP A 2 3.06 -94.79 86.63
N ASN A 3 4.30 -94.64 87.12
CA ASN A 3 5.40 -95.60 87.01
C ASN A 3 4.99 -96.94 87.68
N ASN A 4 5.61 -98.06 87.28
CA ASN A 4 6.71 -98.67 88.06
C ASN A 4 7.16 -100.04 87.51
N ASN A 5 8.44 -100.33 87.77
CA ASN A 5 9.08 -101.62 88.08
C ASN A 5 8.76 -102.87 87.22
N GLU A 6 9.80 -103.49 86.68
CA GLU A 6 10.48 -104.59 87.40
C GLU A 6 11.93 -104.75 86.92
N ASN A 7 12.79 -105.26 87.80
CA ASN A 7 14.23 -105.44 87.61
C ASN A 7 14.57 -106.88 87.20
N ASP A 8 15.77 -107.05 86.65
CA ASP A 8 16.68 -108.20 86.80
C ASP A 8 16.09 -109.60 87.04
N GLU A 9 16.29 -110.52 86.09
CA GLU A 9 16.63 -111.90 86.45
C GLU A 9 17.66 -112.51 85.48
N ASN A 10 18.74 -113.03 86.08
CA ASN A 10 19.61 -114.11 85.59
C ASN A 10 20.58 -113.83 84.42
N GLN A 11 21.72 -113.26 84.85
CA GLN A 11 23.08 -113.73 84.53
C GLN A 11 23.25 -115.27 84.38
N GLU A 12 24.43 -115.63 83.86
CA GLU A 12 25.11 -116.94 83.98
C GLU A 12 24.56 -118.13 83.17
N LEU A 13 25.27 -118.45 82.08
CA LEU A 13 26.07 -119.68 82.06
C LEU A 13 27.25 -119.58 81.06
N LEU A 14 28.36 -120.15 81.52
CA LEU A 14 29.74 -120.18 81.01
C LEU A 14 29.87 -120.46 79.48
N ASN A 15 30.84 -119.91 78.72
CA ASN A 15 32.31 -120.05 78.83
C ASN A 15 32.82 -121.50 78.82
N GLU A 16 33.15 -122.02 77.64
CA GLU A 16 34.24 -123.00 77.40
C GLU A 16 34.41 -123.00 75.87
N GLU A 17 35.49 -122.43 75.33
CA GLU A 17 36.85 -122.97 75.12
C GLU A 17 37.02 -123.27 73.61
N GLU A 18 38.06 -122.85 72.91
CA GLU A 18 39.45 -123.37 72.95
C GLU A 18 39.41 -124.89 72.62
N ASP A 19 39.81 -125.42 71.45
CA ASP A 19 40.69 -124.94 70.37
C ASP A 19 40.38 -125.56 69.00
N ASP A 20 40.70 -124.83 67.91
CA ASP A 20 41.02 -125.45 66.61
C ASP A 20 42.51 -125.83 66.68
N ASP A 21 42.78 -127.02 67.22
CA ASP A 21 44.15 -127.46 67.50
C ASP A 21 44.94 -127.69 66.20
N PHE A 22 46.12 -127.10 66.12
CA PHE A 22 46.90 -126.94 64.89
C PHE A 22 47.97 -128.05 64.83
N PRO A 23 47.90 -129.03 63.90
CA PRO A 23 48.74 -130.23 63.98
C PRO A 23 50.27 -129.98 63.86
N GLU A 24 50.93 -129.98 65.03
CA GLU A 24 52.29 -130.44 65.38
C GLU A 24 53.54 -130.10 64.54
N TYR A 25 53.47 -129.28 63.49
CA TYR A 25 54.67 -128.67 62.86
C TYR A 25 54.41 -127.23 62.36
N ALA A 26 54.05 -126.32 63.27
CA ALA A 26 53.87 -124.89 62.96
C ALA A 26 54.37 -123.96 64.08
N ASN A 27 54.84 -122.76 63.71
CA ASN A 27 55.62 -121.86 64.56
C ASN A 27 54.86 -121.20 65.72
N GLU A 28 55.60 -121.01 66.82
CA GLU A 28 55.20 -120.51 68.15
C GLU A 28 54.36 -119.21 68.12
N ALA A 29 54.72 -118.24 67.26
CA ALA A 29 54.04 -116.94 67.17
C ALA A 29 52.55 -117.02 66.79
N ASN A 30 52.10 -118.10 66.14
CA ASN A 30 50.69 -118.26 65.78
C ASN A 30 49.84 -118.77 66.96
N LYS A 31 50.44 -119.40 67.99
CA LYS A 31 49.71 -119.79 69.21
C LYS A 31 49.34 -118.57 70.06
N GLU A 32 50.23 -117.59 70.22
CA GLU A 32 49.91 -116.31 70.91
C GLU A 32 48.76 -115.52 70.26
N LEU A 33 48.63 -115.59 68.93
CA LEU A 33 47.62 -114.80 68.22
C LEU A 33 46.20 -115.33 68.50
N ASN A 34 46.07 -116.63 68.79
CA ASN A 34 44.79 -117.27 69.10
C ASN A 34 44.26 -116.83 70.47
N GLU A 35 45.08 -116.80 71.53
CA GLU A 35 44.68 -116.25 72.85
C GLU A 35 44.18 -114.79 72.74
N LYS A 36 44.88 -113.95 71.96
CA LYS A 36 44.47 -112.55 71.71
C LYS A 36 43.12 -112.44 70.98
N ILE A 37 42.72 -113.45 70.21
CA ILE A 37 41.40 -113.50 69.56
C ILE A 37 40.31 -113.92 70.56
N LYS A 38 40.61 -114.85 71.46
CA LYS A 38 39.68 -115.34 72.47
C LYS A 38 39.35 -114.28 73.53
N LEU A 39 40.36 -113.52 74.00
CA LEU A 39 40.17 -112.31 74.80
C LEU A 39 39.33 -111.22 74.11
N LYS A 40 39.32 -111.16 72.77
CA LYS A 40 38.43 -110.25 72.03
C LYS A 40 37.00 -110.78 71.92
N ARG A 41 36.79 -112.10 71.94
CA ARG A 41 35.43 -112.70 71.90
C ARG A 41 34.65 -112.46 73.20
N THR A 42 35.30 -112.47 74.36
CA THR A 42 34.67 -112.07 75.64
C THR A 42 34.30 -110.59 75.64
N ILE A 43 35.20 -109.70 75.18
CA ILE A 43 34.89 -108.27 75.00
C ILE A 43 33.70 -108.04 74.06
N ILE A 44 33.56 -108.83 72.99
CA ILE A 44 32.41 -108.75 72.07
C ILE A 44 31.09 -109.10 72.78
N ARG A 45 31.08 -110.08 73.69
CA ARG A 45 29.86 -110.45 74.44
C ARG A 45 29.38 -109.31 75.35
N ASP A 46 30.30 -108.65 76.06
CA ASP A 46 30.02 -107.44 76.87
C ASP A 46 29.55 -106.24 76.04
N ILE A 47 30.11 -106.08 74.84
CA ILE A 47 29.69 -105.03 73.90
C ILE A 47 28.27 -105.30 73.39
N ASN A 48 27.91 -106.56 73.13
CA ASN A 48 26.57 -106.92 72.64
C ASN A 48 25.47 -106.61 73.68
N SER A 49 25.69 -106.89 74.97
CA SER A 49 24.74 -106.47 76.03
C SER A 49 24.53 -104.95 76.05
N LYS A 50 25.61 -104.17 75.91
CA LYS A 50 25.54 -102.71 75.79
C LYS A 50 24.90 -102.23 74.48
N ILE A 51 24.97 -103.00 73.41
CA ILE A 51 24.26 -102.71 72.15
C ILE A 51 22.75 -102.91 72.33
N GLU A 52 22.33 -103.90 73.13
CA GLU A 52 20.92 -104.22 73.35
C GLU A 52 20.20 -103.11 74.15
N GLU A 53 20.79 -102.63 75.26
CA GLU A 53 20.30 -101.43 75.98
C GLU A 53 20.21 -100.19 75.05
N LYS A 54 21.20 -100.00 74.18
CA LYS A 54 21.22 -98.87 73.24
C LYS A 54 20.20 -99.04 72.12
N SER A 55 19.92 -100.27 71.70
CA SER A 55 18.87 -100.62 70.74
C SER A 55 17.49 -100.24 71.27
N ASP A 56 17.16 -100.60 72.51
CA ASP A 56 15.84 -100.27 73.06
C ASP A 56 15.68 -98.77 73.34
N LYS A 57 16.76 -98.09 73.75
CA LYS A 57 16.77 -96.63 73.82
C LYS A 57 16.64 -95.97 72.44
N LEU A 58 17.18 -96.58 71.39
CA LEU A 58 17.01 -96.14 70.00
C LEU A 58 15.57 -96.37 69.50
N LYS A 59 14.89 -97.45 69.89
CA LYS A 59 13.46 -97.67 69.56
C LYS A 59 12.60 -96.52 70.08
N VAL A 60 12.69 -96.20 71.37
CA VAL A 60 11.93 -95.08 71.99
C VAL A 60 12.24 -93.74 71.33
N LEU A 61 13.52 -93.46 71.06
CA LEU A 61 13.91 -92.24 70.33
C LEU A 61 13.41 -92.21 68.89
N SER A 62 13.30 -93.37 68.22
CA SER A 62 12.77 -93.47 66.85
C SER A 62 11.27 -93.19 66.79
N GLU A 63 10.50 -93.64 67.77
CA GLU A 63 9.06 -93.31 67.88
C GLU A 63 8.84 -91.83 68.19
N HIS A 64 9.62 -91.26 69.12
CA HIS A 64 9.58 -89.83 69.40
C HIS A 64 9.98 -88.98 68.18
N LEU A 65 11.00 -89.41 67.43
CA LEU A 65 11.40 -88.77 66.17
C LEU A 65 10.30 -88.88 65.10
N LYS A 66 9.57 -89.99 65.04
CA LYS A 66 8.43 -90.18 64.14
C LYS A 66 7.27 -89.24 64.47
N ASN A 67 7.00 -89.00 65.75
CA ASN A 67 6.02 -88.01 66.21
C ASN A 67 6.47 -86.58 65.89
N ILE A 68 7.75 -86.24 66.11
CA ILE A 68 8.32 -84.95 65.69
C ILE A 68 8.20 -84.77 64.17
N GLN A 69 8.44 -85.82 63.37
CA GLN A 69 8.27 -85.76 61.92
C GLN A 69 6.81 -85.53 61.50
N GLN A 70 5.83 -86.08 62.21
CA GLN A 70 4.42 -85.81 61.96
C GLN A 70 4.05 -84.35 62.30
N GLU A 71 4.49 -83.83 63.45
CA GLU A 71 4.31 -82.41 63.81
C GLU A 71 5.04 -81.47 62.85
N LEU A 72 6.23 -81.85 62.36
CA LEU A 72 6.96 -81.09 61.34
C LEU A 72 6.22 -81.09 60.00
N LEU A 73 5.61 -82.21 59.58
CA LEU A 73 4.76 -82.25 58.40
C LEU A 73 3.48 -81.43 58.58
N HIS A 74 2.90 -81.40 59.78
CA HIS A 74 1.68 -80.65 60.07
C HIS A 74 1.94 -79.13 60.10
N THR A 75 3.05 -78.72 60.72
CA THR A 75 3.54 -77.33 60.69
C THR A 75 4.01 -76.90 59.30
N GLN A 76 4.64 -77.77 58.51
CA GLN A 76 4.95 -77.49 57.10
C GLN A 76 3.66 -77.29 56.28
N ALA A 77 2.64 -78.13 56.46
CA ALA A 77 1.36 -77.95 55.78
C ALA A 77 0.68 -76.63 56.15
N LEU A 78 0.75 -76.22 57.43
CA LEU A 78 0.29 -74.90 57.88
C LEU A 78 1.08 -73.75 57.23
N ILE A 79 2.41 -73.85 57.17
CA ILE A 79 3.27 -72.88 56.47
C ILE A 79 2.92 -72.82 54.98
N ASP A 80 2.71 -73.94 54.31
CA ASP A 80 2.33 -73.99 52.90
C ASP A 80 0.94 -73.37 52.65
N THR A 81 -0.02 -73.52 53.58
CA THR A 81 -1.30 -72.80 53.51
C THR A 81 -1.13 -71.30 53.73
N LYS A 82 -0.26 -70.87 54.66
CA LYS A 82 0.03 -69.45 54.88
C LYS A 82 0.80 -68.81 53.72
N ASN A 83 1.70 -69.54 53.07
CA ASN A 83 2.36 -69.06 51.86
C ASN A 83 1.35 -68.86 50.73
N LYS A 84 0.38 -69.76 50.56
CA LYS A 84 -0.72 -69.57 49.59
C LYS A 84 -1.63 -68.39 49.93
N GLU A 85 -1.94 -68.17 51.21
CA GLU A 85 -2.67 -66.97 51.64
C GLU A 85 -1.87 -65.69 51.31
N ILE A 86 -0.58 -65.65 51.63
CA ILE A 86 0.32 -64.53 51.27
C ILE A 86 0.36 -64.31 49.75
N GLU A 87 0.48 -65.36 48.93
CA GLU A 87 0.42 -65.26 47.47
C GLU A 87 -0.93 -64.66 46.99
N THR A 88 -2.05 -65.01 47.63
CA THR A 88 -3.36 -64.40 47.30
C THR A 88 -3.46 -62.95 47.76
N GLU A 89 -2.91 -62.58 48.92
CA GLU A 89 -2.86 -61.20 49.40
C GLU A 89 -1.95 -60.33 48.51
N ASP A 90 -0.77 -60.82 48.12
CA ASP A 90 0.13 -60.14 47.17
C ASP A 90 -0.52 -59.99 45.79
N HIS A 91 -1.27 -60.99 45.32
CA HIS A 91 -2.03 -60.86 44.07
C HIS A 91 -3.15 -59.81 44.17
N LEU A 92 -3.91 -59.78 45.28
CA LEU A 92 -4.92 -58.75 45.55
C LEU A 92 -4.29 -57.35 45.66
N LYS A 93 -3.15 -57.24 46.33
CA LYS A 93 -2.35 -56.02 46.42
C LYS A 93 -1.86 -55.55 45.05
N GLN A 94 -1.34 -56.44 44.21
CA GLN A 94 -0.96 -56.09 42.84
C GLN A 94 -2.16 -55.62 42.00
N ILE A 95 -3.36 -56.19 42.19
CA ILE A 95 -4.57 -55.71 41.52
C ILE A 95 -4.95 -54.31 42.00
N THR A 96 -4.92 -54.05 43.32
CA THR A 96 -5.26 -52.72 43.86
C THR A 96 -4.21 -51.68 43.50
N GLU A 97 -2.91 -52.01 43.52
CA GLU A 97 -1.83 -51.14 43.03
C GLU A 97 -1.98 -50.81 41.54
N ARG A 98 -2.33 -51.79 40.69
CA ARG A 98 -2.65 -51.54 39.27
C ARG A 98 -3.88 -50.66 39.09
N GLN A 99 -4.92 -50.85 39.90
CA GLN A 99 -6.10 -49.97 39.90
C GLN A 99 -5.78 -48.55 40.36
N ILE A 100 -4.99 -48.39 41.42
CA ILE A 100 -4.50 -47.09 41.90
C ILE A 100 -3.67 -46.40 40.82
N GLY A 101 -2.72 -47.10 40.19
CA GLY A 101 -1.92 -46.56 39.08
C GLY A 101 -2.78 -46.18 37.87
N ARG A 102 -3.81 -46.97 37.54
CA ARG A 102 -4.79 -46.60 36.50
C ARG A 102 -5.57 -45.34 36.89
N LEU A 103 -6.09 -45.25 38.11
CA LEU A 103 -6.85 -44.10 38.59
C LEU A 103 -5.97 -42.84 38.67
N GLN A 104 -4.69 -42.96 39.04
CA GLN A 104 -3.72 -41.85 38.99
C GLN A 104 -3.44 -41.39 37.55
N ASN A 105 -3.33 -42.32 36.60
CA ASN A 105 -3.21 -42.00 35.17
C ASN A 105 -4.49 -41.35 34.60
N GLU A 106 -5.68 -41.79 35.03
CA GLU A 106 -6.94 -41.15 34.67
C GLU A 106 -7.07 -39.76 35.32
N MET A 107 -6.70 -39.59 36.59
CA MET A 107 -6.68 -38.29 37.29
C MET A 107 -5.72 -37.30 36.62
N THR A 108 -4.48 -37.70 36.31
CA THR A 108 -3.52 -36.83 35.64
C THR A 108 -3.96 -36.47 34.22
N LYS A 109 -4.64 -37.39 33.51
CA LYS A 109 -5.27 -37.08 32.21
C LYS A 109 -6.41 -36.07 32.37
N GLN A 110 -7.28 -36.22 33.37
CA GLN A 110 -8.36 -35.26 33.65
C GLN A 110 -7.82 -33.91 34.11
N GLN A 111 -6.74 -33.86 34.89
CA GLN A 111 -6.05 -32.62 35.26
C GLN A 111 -5.47 -31.89 34.05
N LYS A 112 -4.86 -32.61 33.09
CA LYS A 112 -4.41 -32.01 31.83
C LYS A 112 -5.58 -31.43 31.02
N ILE A 113 -6.67 -32.18 30.88
CA ILE A 113 -7.89 -31.69 30.20
C ILE A 113 -8.46 -30.46 30.94
N MET A 114 -8.45 -30.44 32.27
CA MET A 114 -8.89 -29.28 33.05
C MET A 114 -8.01 -28.04 32.80
N ILE A 115 -6.69 -28.21 32.72
CA ILE A 115 -5.74 -27.12 32.37
C ILE A 115 -5.98 -26.64 30.94
N GLU A 116 -6.08 -27.54 29.96
CA GLU A 116 -6.39 -27.20 28.56
C GLU A 116 -7.72 -26.44 28.42
N GLN A 117 -8.75 -26.84 29.17
CA GLN A 117 -10.04 -26.12 29.19
C GLN A 117 -9.94 -24.76 29.89
N GLN A 118 -9.11 -24.63 30.94
CA GLN A 118 -8.87 -23.35 31.60
C GLN A 118 -8.07 -22.38 30.72
N GLU A 119 -7.06 -22.86 30.00
CA GLU A 119 -6.32 -22.08 29.00
C GLU A 119 -7.26 -21.62 27.88
N ARG A 120 -8.10 -22.53 27.36
CA ARG A 120 -9.09 -22.21 26.33
C ARG A 120 -10.17 -21.23 26.83
N LEU A 121 -10.58 -21.32 28.09
CA LEU A 121 -11.45 -20.33 28.73
C LEU A 121 -10.77 -18.96 28.80
N ASN A 122 -9.50 -18.91 29.22
CA ASN A 122 -8.72 -17.67 29.29
C ASN A 122 -8.56 -17.04 27.90
N ASP A 123 -8.30 -17.84 26.85
CA ASP A 123 -8.23 -17.37 25.46
C ASP A 123 -9.56 -16.80 24.97
N VAL A 124 -10.68 -17.46 25.28
CA VAL A 124 -12.03 -16.95 24.96
C VAL A 124 -12.31 -15.65 25.74
N GLN A 125 -11.98 -15.57 27.02
CA GLN A 125 -12.11 -14.34 27.82
C GLN A 125 -11.25 -13.20 27.26
N ASN A 126 -10.00 -13.48 26.88
CA ASN A 126 -9.11 -12.52 26.23
C ASN A 126 -9.65 -12.06 24.87
N SER A 127 -10.25 -12.97 24.09
CA SER A 127 -10.90 -12.63 22.81
C SER A 127 -12.16 -11.78 23.02
N ILE A 128 -12.96 -12.08 24.05
CA ILE A 128 -14.13 -11.26 24.43
C ILE A 128 -13.68 -9.87 24.90
N TYR A 129 -12.62 -9.78 25.71
CA TYR A 129 -12.08 -8.50 26.17
C TYR A 129 -11.59 -7.63 25.00
N ARG A 130 -10.79 -8.19 24.08
CA ARG A 130 -10.36 -7.51 22.85
C ARG A 130 -11.54 -7.16 21.93
N GLY A 131 -12.58 -7.99 21.92
CA GLY A 131 -13.83 -7.75 21.21
C GLY A 131 -14.59 -6.54 21.77
N ASN A 132 -14.74 -6.47 23.09
CA ASN A 132 -15.35 -5.33 23.78
C ASN A 132 -14.53 -4.04 23.61
N GLU A 133 -13.19 -4.12 23.72
CA GLU A 133 -12.32 -2.95 23.50
C GLU A 133 -12.44 -2.40 22.06
N ARG A 134 -12.59 -3.28 21.05
CA ARG A 134 -12.90 -2.88 19.68
C ARG A 134 -14.31 -2.30 19.55
N LEU A 135 -15.30 -2.89 20.22
CA LEU A 135 -16.68 -2.43 20.21
C LEU A 135 -16.80 -1.03 20.84
N ASP A 136 -16.08 -0.76 21.92
CA ASP A 136 -16.05 0.57 22.54
C ASP A 136 -15.26 1.59 21.71
N LYS A 137 -14.20 1.18 21.00
CA LYS A 137 -13.57 2.02 19.96
C LYS A 137 -14.57 2.38 18.85
N TYR A 138 -15.33 1.41 18.34
CA TYR A 138 -16.37 1.66 17.34
C TYR A 138 -17.52 2.52 17.87
N LYS A 139 -17.88 2.45 19.17
CA LYS A 139 -18.84 3.40 19.76
C LYS A 139 -18.32 4.83 19.77
N ILE A 140 -17.05 5.03 20.15
CA ILE A 140 -16.41 6.35 20.17
C ILE A 140 -16.30 6.90 18.75
N GLU A 141 -15.87 6.07 17.80
CA GLU A 141 -15.79 6.41 16.38
C GLU A 141 -17.18 6.70 15.79
N MET A 142 -18.22 5.91 16.12
CA MET A 142 -19.60 6.18 15.71
C MET A 142 -20.14 7.49 16.30
N ASN A 143 -19.86 7.79 17.57
CA ASN A 143 -20.26 9.05 18.20
C ASN A 143 -19.54 10.24 17.56
N TRP A 144 -18.24 10.13 17.29
CA TRP A 144 -17.48 11.17 16.58
C TRP A 144 -18.00 11.36 15.15
N ASN A 145 -18.20 10.29 14.38
CA ASN A 145 -18.77 10.36 13.03
C ASN A 145 -20.19 10.98 13.03
N GLN A 146 -20.98 10.76 14.08
CA GLN A 146 -22.28 11.40 14.23
C GLN A 146 -22.15 12.89 14.58
N GLU A 147 -21.29 13.26 15.53
CA GLU A 147 -21.00 14.67 15.85
C GLU A 147 -20.42 15.42 14.64
N GLU A 148 -19.58 14.78 13.83
CA GLU A 148 -19.04 15.35 12.59
C GLU A 148 -20.14 15.53 11.54
N LEU A 149 -21.01 14.53 11.35
CA LEU A 149 -22.17 14.64 10.45
C LEU A 149 -23.12 15.76 10.88
N GLU A 150 -23.40 15.90 12.17
CA GLU A 150 -24.23 16.98 12.71
C GLU A 150 -23.56 18.36 12.49
N GLN A 151 -22.24 18.47 12.63
CA GLN A 151 -21.48 19.68 12.28
C GLN A 151 -21.53 19.99 10.77
N TRP A 152 -21.37 18.99 9.90
CA TRP A 152 -21.49 19.17 8.45
C TRP A 152 -22.90 19.61 8.03
N VAL A 153 -23.95 19.05 8.64
CA VAL A 153 -25.34 19.46 8.41
C VAL A 153 -25.59 20.89 8.89
N LEU A 154 -25.06 21.28 10.05
CA LEU A 154 -25.12 22.66 10.56
C LEU A 154 -24.37 23.64 9.63
N ALA A 155 -23.16 23.29 9.19
CA ALA A 155 -22.36 24.12 8.28
C ALA A 155 -23.02 24.25 6.90
N ALA A 156 -23.57 23.16 6.35
CA ALA A 156 -24.33 23.19 5.10
C ALA A 156 -25.56 24.09 5.21
N ARG A 157 -26.32 23.98 6.29
CA ARG A 157 -27.50 24.84 6.55
C ARG A 157 -27.11 26.31 6.72
N GLN A 158 -26.02 26.60 7.45
CA GLN A 158 -25.49 27.96 7.57
C GLN A 158 -25.08 28.52 6.21
N LYS A 159 -24.45 27.71 5.34
CA LYS A 159 -24.08 28.13 3.99
C LYS A 159 -25.28 28.31 3.06
N GLU A 160 -26.35 27.55 3.24
CA GLU A 160 -27.63 27.75 2.54
C GLU A 160 -28.31 29.06 3.00
N GLU A 161 -28.33 29.33 4.31
CA GLU A 161 -28.83 30.59 4.88
C GLU A 161 -27.99 31.80 4.42
N ASP A 162 -26.65 31.71 4.45
CA ASP A 162 -25.72 32.70 3.89
C ASP A 162 -26.04 32.95 2.40
N SER A 163 -26.14 31.89 1.59
CA SER A 163 -26.45 32.00 0.16
C SER A 163 -27.80 32.67 -0.10
N LEU A 164 -28.81 32.38 0.73
CA LEU A 164 -30.12 33.04 0.67
C LEU A 164 -30.05 34.53 1.06
N THR A 165 -29.15 34.93 1.96
CA THR A 165 -28.91 36.36 2.25
C THR A 165 -28.17 37.06 1.12
N MET A 166 -27.16 36.42 0.53
CA MET A 166 -26.44 36.95 -0.64
C MET A 166 -27.36 37.10 -1.86
N GLU A 167 -28.25 36.15 -2.11
CA GLU A 167 -29.27 36.23 -3.16
C GLU A 167 -30.26 37.40 -2.91
N LYS A 168 -30.63 37.68 -1.65
CA LYS A 168 -31.44 38.84 -1.28
C LYS A 168 -30.69 40.17 -1.49
N TYR A 169 -29.43 40.26 -1.08
CA TYR A 169 -28.61 41.46 -1.32
C TYR A 169 -28.42 41.71 -2.81
N LYS A 170 -28.06 40.69 -3.59
CA LYS A 170 -27.96 40.77 -5.05
C LYS A 170 -29.24 41.28 -5.71
N ARG A 171 -30.42 40.83 -5.26
CA ARG A 171 -31.71 41.36 -5.76
C ARG A 171 -31.95 42.82 -5.36
N GLY A 172 -31.50 43.22 -4.17
CA GLY A 172 -31.49 44.62 -3.73
C GLY A 172 -30.59 45.50 -4.61
N ASP A 173 -29.37 45.02 -4.89
CA ASP A 173 -28.41 45.70 -5.75
C ASP A 173 -28.91 45.77 -7.20
N GLU A 174 -29.48 44.69 -7.76
CA GLU A 174 -30.12 44.71 -9.07
C GLU A 174 -31.28 45.73 -9.16
N ALA A 175 -32.06 45.88 -8.09
CA ALA A 175 -33.10 46.91 -8.00
C ALA A 175 -32.49 48.32 -7.95
N LYS A 176 -31.41 48.51 -7.18
CA LYS A 176 -30.70 49.81 -7.09
C LYS A 176 -30.01 50.18 -8.40
N ILE A 177 -29.41 49.22 -9.10
CA ILE A 177 -28.82 49.39 -10.44
C ILE A 177 -29.91 49.81 -11.44
N LYS A 178 -31.10 49.18 -11.42
CA LYS A 178 -32.23 49.59 -12.26
C LYS A 178 -32.71 51.01 -11.95
N GLU A 179 -32.78 51.40 -10.68
CA GLU A 179 -33.13 52.76 -10.25
C GLU A 179 -32.08 53.79 -10.73
N LEU A 180 -30.80 53.50 -10.54
CA LEU A 180 -29.69 54.37 -10.96
C LEU A 180 -29.62 54.50 -12.49
N ASN A 181 -29.80 53.41 -13.24
CA ASN A 181 -29.87 53.46 -14.70
C ASN A 181 -31.05 54.31 -15.17
N LEU A 182 -32.22 54.21 -14.52
CA LEU A 182 -33.38 55.07 -14.83
C LEU A 182 -33.11 56.55 -14.48
N GLN A 183 -32.33 56.84 -13.44
CA GLN A 183 -31.87 58.20 -13.14
C GLN A 183 -30.89 58.73 -14.18
N ILE A 184 -29.91 57.90 -14.60
CA ILE A 184 -28.96 58.23 -15.67
C ILE A 184 -29.71 58.52 -16.98
N GLU A 185 -30.69 57.69 -17.35
CA GLU A 185 -31.50 57.87 -18.56
C GLU A 185 -32.32 59.18 -18.50
N LYS A 186 -32.97 59.47 -17.35
CA LYS A 186 -33.66 60.76 -17.13
C LYS A 186 -32.73 61.96 -17.26
N LEU A 187 -31.56 61.92 -16.60
CA LEU A 187 -30.56 62.99 -16.67
C LEU A 187 -30.00 63.14 -18.09
N THR A 188 -29.81 62.05 -18.84
CA THR A 188 -29.37 62.07 -20.24
C THR A 188 -30.40 62.74 -21.14
N VAL A 189 -31.69 62.43 -20.95
CA VAL A 189 -32.79 63.10 -21.65
C VAL A 189 -32.89 64.58 -21.26
N GLU A 190 -32.65 64.93 -19.99
CA GLU A 190 -32.67 66.32 -19.52
C GLU A 190 -31.50 67.13 -20.08
N VAL A 191 -30.27 66.57 -20.11
CA VAL A 191 -29.11 67.16 -20.78
C VAL A 191 -29.38 67.35 -22.28
N SER A 192 -29.97 66.35 -22.95
CA SER A 192 -30.37 66.46 -24.36
C SER A 192 -31.39 67.59 -24.58
N LYS A 193 -32.37 67.77 -23.68
CA LYS A 193 -33.30 68.91 -23.73
C LYS A 193 -32.59 70.25 -23.55
N ARG A 194 -31.73 70.37 -22.53
CA ARG A 194 -30.95 71.61 -22.29
C ARG A 194 -30.01 71.95 -23.44
N GLN A 195 -29.43 70.95 -24.10
CA GLN A 195 -28.64 71.15 -25.31
C GLN A 195 -29.50 71.70 -26.45
N ASN A 196 -30.68 71.09 -26.72
CA ASN A 196 -31.60 71.59 -27.74
C ASN A 196 -32.17 72.99 -27.42
N GLU A 197 -32.33 73.34 -26.14
CA GLU A 197 -32.71 74.69 -25.70
C GLU A 197 -31.57 75.69 -25.92
N LEU A 198 -30.33 75.32 -25.57
CA LEU A 198 -29.14 76.12 -25.83
C LEU A 198 -28.90 76.35 -27.32
N ASP A 199 -29.03 75.31 -28.15
CA ASP A 199 -28.85 75.42 -29.60
C ASP A 199 -29.91 76.35 -30.22
N LYS A 200 -31.15 76.34 -29.70
CA LYS A 200 -32.19 77.32 -30.09
C LYS A 200 -31.81 78.74 -29.70
N GLU A 201 -31.47 78.99 -28.44
CA GLU A 201 -31.04 80.32 -27.96
C GLU A 201 -29.84 80.84 -28.74
N ILE A 202 -28.89 79.96 -29.13
CA ILE A 202 -27.78 80.31 -30.04
C ILE A 202 -28.31 80.72 -31.41
N THR A 203 -29.23 79.96 -32.03
CA THR A 203 -29.80 80.33 -33.33
C THR A 203 -30.62 81.62 -33.27
N GLU A 204 -31.41 81.83 -32.21
CA GLU A 204 -32.21 83.05 -32.01
C GLU A 204 -31.31 84.28 -31.80
N THR A 205 -30.24 84.14 -31.00
CA THR A 205 -29.22 85.18 -30.82
C THR A 205 -28.50 85.49 -32.14
N GLN A 206 -28.15 84.47 -32.93
CA GLN A 206 -27.55 84.67 -34.26
C GLN A 206 -28.50 85.37 -35.24
N THR A 207 -29.79 85.02 -35.26
CA THR A 207 -30.77 85.73 -36.10
C THR A 207 -30.96 87.17 -35.65
N ALA A 208 -31.04 87.44 -34.34
CA ALA A 208 -31.13 88.79 -33.80
C ALA A 208 -29.87 89.62 -34.13
N GLN A 209 -28.68 89.00 -34.12
CA GLN A 209 -27.44 89.66 -34.51
C GLN A 209 -27.41 89.99 -36.01
N ILE A 210 -27.87 89.08 -36.88
CA ILE A 210 -28.02 89.32 -38.33
C ILE A 210 -29.03 90.45 -38.60
N GLU A 211 -30.14 90.49 -37.85
CA GLU A 211 -31.11 91.59 -37.93
C GLU A 211 -30.51 92.92 -37.48
N LEU A 212 -29.76 92.93 -36.38
CA LEU A 212 -29.05 94.12 -35.91
C LEU A 212 -28.03 94.63 -36.93
N ASP A 213 -27.16 93.76 -37.46
CA ASP A 213 -26.17 94.13 -38.48
C ASP A 213 -26.86 94.70 -39.74
N LYS A 214 -27.96 94.07 -40.18
CA LYS A 214 -28.74 94.54 -41.33
C LYS A 214 -29.45 95.87 -41.06
N THR A 215 -29.94 96.10 -39.84
CA THR A 215 -30.49 97.41 -39.46
C THR A 215 -29.40 98.48 -39.37
N ALA A 216 -28.17 98.13 -38.97
CA ALA A 216 -27.02 99.03 -38.95
C ALA A 216 -26.47 99.34 -40.36
N GLU A 217 -26.56 98.41 -41.31
CA GLU A 217 -26.34 98.67 -42.74
C GLU A 217 -27.40 99.62 -43.31
N GLU A 218 -28.69 99.37 -43.03
CA GLU A 218 -29.78 100.23 -43.46
C GLU A 218 -29.68 101.64 -42.85
N PHE A 219 -29.30 101.75 -41.57
CA PHE A 219 -29.08 103.04 -40.90
C PHE A 219 -27.93 103.82 -41.54
N ARG A 220 -26.83 103.15 -41.91
CA ARG A 220 -25.73 103.76 -42.69
C ARG A 220 -26.21 104.22 -44.06
N ARG A 221 -26.98 103.39 -44.78
CA ARG A 221 -27.57 103.74 -46.08
C ARG A 221 -28.47 104.98 -46.00
N GLN A 222 -29.35 105.03 -45.00
CA GLN A 222 -30.21 106.20 -44.76
C GLN A 222 -29.42 107.44 -44.34
N HIS A 223 -28.32 107.28 -43.61
CA HIS A 223 -27.44 108.40 -43.26
C HIS A 223 -26.70 108.97 -44.48
N ASP A 224 -26.27 108.12 -45.41
CA ASP A 224 -25.67 108.52 -46.69
C ASP A 224 -26.70 109.19 -47.61
N GLU A 225 -27.92 108.64 -47.70
CA GLU A 225 -29.03 109.26 -48.44
C GLU A 225 -29.40 110.64 -47.86
N ARG A 226 -29.46 110.76 -46.52
CA ARG A 226 -29.64 112.04 -45.83
C ARG A 226 -28.49 113.02 -46.11
N HIS A 227 -27.24 112.57 -46.15
CA HIS A 227 -26.10 113.43 -46.45
C HIS A 227 -26.14 113.93 -47.90
N LYS A 228 -26.48 113.07 -48.87
CA LYS A 228 -26.71 113.46 -50.28
C LYS A 228 -27.86 114.46 -50.41
N LEU A 229 -28.97 114.25 -49.69
CA LEU A 229 -30.10 115.19 -49.67
C LEU A 229 -29.69 116.55 -49.06
N PHE A 230 -28.84 116.56 -48.03
CA PHE A 230 -28.30 117.78 -47.45
C PHE A 230 -27.36 118.52 -48.42
N GLN A 231 -26.50 117.81 -49.14
CA GLN A 231 -25.67 118.40 -50.21
C GLN A 231 -26.55 119.02 -51.31
N GLN A 232 -27.55 118.29 -51.81
CA GLN A 232 -28.50 118.81 -52.80
C GLN A 232 -29.26 120.04 -52.27
N TRP A 233 -29.66 120.04 -51.00
CA TRP A 233 -30.32 121.18 -50.37
C TRP A 233 -29.39 122.39 -50.26
N GLN A 234 -28.11 122.17 -49.91
CA GLN A 234 -27.09 123.20 -49.88
C GLN A 234 -26.82 123.77 -51.30
N GLU A 235 -26.72 122.94 -52.33
CA GLU A 235 -26.62 123.38 -53.73
C GLU A 235 -27.84 124.21 -54.17
N VAL A 236 -29.05 123.82 -53.75
CA VAL A 236 -30.28 124.60 -54.01
C VAL A 236 -30.23 125.95 -53.28
N THR A 237 -29.79 125.99 -52.01
CA THR A 237 -29.64 127.24 -51.24
C THR A 237 -28.58 128.16 -51.85
N ASP A 238 -27.43 127.63 -52.29
CA ASP A 238 -26.40 128.40 -52.99
C ASP A 238 -26.92 128.95 -54.34
N ASN A 239 -27.71 128.17 -55.07
CA ASN A 239 -28.36 128.63 -56.30
C ASN A 239 -29.43 129.71 -56.04
N ILE A 240 -30.16 129.63 -54.92
CA ILE A 240 -31.07 130.69 -54.48
C ILE A 240 -30.27 131.95 -54.15
N ALA A 241 -29.19 131.86 -53.35
CA ALA A 241 -28.35 133.00 -53.00
C ALA A 241 -27.72 133.69 -54.23
N ARG A 242 -27.28 132.91 -55.24
CA ARG A 242 -26.81 133.46 -56.53
C ARG A 242 -27.93 134.15 -57.31
N ARG A 243 -29.16 133.61 -57.31
CA ARG A 243 -30.32 134.24 -57.96
C ARG A 243 -30.72 135.53 -57.25
N ASP A 244 -30.74 135.55 -55.92
CA ASP A 244 -31.03 136.75 -55.14
C ASP A 244 -29.98 137.84 -55.38
N GLN A 245 -28.70 137.47 -55.54
CA GLN A 245 -27.68 138.42 -55.94
C GLN A 245 -27.91 138.95 -57.36
N ALA A 246 -28.19 138.09 -58.34
CA ALA A 246 -28.50 138.53 -59.70
C ALA A 246 -29.76 139.42 -59.77
N ILE A 247 -30.77 139.17 -58.92
CA ILE A 247 -31.96 140.02 -58.77
C ILE A 247 -31.58 141.39 -58.18
N ARG A 248 -30.68 141.43 -57.17
CA ARG A 248 -30.14 142.69 -56.64
C ARG A 248 -29.39 143.48 -57.72
N ASP A 249 -28.43 142.86 -58.41
CA ASP A 249 -27.65 143.49 -59.48
C ASP A 249 -28.56 144.05 -60.59
N GLU A 250 -29.60 143.31 -61.00
CA GLU A 250 -30.55 143.77 -62.02
C GLU A 250 -31.51 144.86 -61.49
N SER A 251 -31.84 144.85 -60.19
CA SER A 251 -32.60 145.93 -59.56
C SER A 251 -31.82 147.24 -59.41
N GLU A 252 -30.50 147.17 -59.21
CA GLU A 252 -29.61 148.33 -59.23
C GLU A 252 -29.56 148.93 -60.65
N ARG A 253 -29.36 148.09 -61.67
CA ARG A 253 -29.46 148.52 -63.09
C ARG A 253 -30.80 149.16 -63.43
N TYR A 254 -31.90 148.60 -62.92
CA TYR A 254 -33.23 149.19 -63.10
C TYR A 254 -33.37 150.55 -62.39
N ALA A 255 -32.76 150.73 -61.22
CA ALA A 255 -32.70 152.02 -60.52
C ALA A 255 -31.89 153.05 -61.32
N ASP A 256 -30.74 152.66 -61.89
CA ASP A 256 -29.92 153.52 -62.75
C ASP A 256 -30.67 153.95 -64.02
N ILE A 257 -31.31 153.01 -64.73
CA ILE A 257 -32.14 153.31 -65.90
C ILE A 257 -33.29 154.27 -65.52
N LYS A 258 -33.92 154.05 -64.36
CA LYS A 258 -34.97 154.94 -63.86
C LYS A 258 -34.45 156.34 -63.50
N ALA A 259 -33.23 156.45 -63.00
CA ALA A 259 -32.56 157.74 -62.76
C ALA A 259 -32.25 158.47 -64.09
N GLN A 260 -31.75 157.75 -65.10
CA GLN A 260 -31.53 158.30 -66.45
C GLN A 260 -32.85 158.79 -67.10
N ILE A 261 -33.95 158.03 -66.98
CA ILE A 261 -35.27 158.46 -67.46
C ILE A 261 -35.70 159.77 -66.77
N LYS A 262 -35.48 159.90 -65.45
CA LYS A 262 -35.83 161.10 -64.69
C LYS A 262 -34.98 162.32 -65.12
N ALA A 263 -33.68 162.13 -65.37
CA ALA A 263 -32.81 163.17 -65.92
C ALA A 263 -33.28 163.62 -67.33
N ASN A 264 -33.57 162.68 -68.22
CA ASN A 264 -34.09 162.97 -69.56
C ASN A 264 -35.45 163.70 -69.53
N GLN A 265 -36.32 163.38 -68.57
CA GLN A 265 -37.57 164.11 -68.35
C GLN A 265 -37.32 165.56 -67.89
N GLN A 266 -36.33 165.78 -67.03
CA GLN A 266 -35.97 167.12 -66.56
C GLN A 266 -35.34 167.96 -67.68
N ASP A 267 -34.53 167.37 -68.55
CA ASP A 267 -34.01 168.03 -69.76
C ASP A 267 -35.10 168.34 -70.80
N LEU A 268 -36.13 167.50 -70.91
CA LEU A 268 -37.30 167.77 -71.74
C LEU A 268 -38.08 168.98 -71.20
N GLU A 269 -38.27 169.08 -69.88
CA GLU A 269 -38.97 170.19 -69.24
C GLU A 269 -38.18 171.50 -69.37
N ASN A 270 -36.86 171.45 -69.23
CA ASN A 270 -35.96 172.58 -69.50
C ASN A 270 -36.12 173.09 -70.95
N ARG A 271 -36.15 172.18 -71.93
CA ARG A 271 -36.38 172.53 -73.35
C ARG A 271 -37.78 173.10 -73.62
N LYS A 272 -38.82 172.61 -72.94
CA LYS A 272 -40.16 173.23 -73.01
C LYS A 272 -40.13 174.67 -72.48
N SER A 273 -39.42 174.92 -71.37
CA SER A 273 -39.30 176.26 -70.78
C SER A 273 -38.57 177.22 -71.72
N GLN A 274 -37.49 176.79 -72.38
CA GLN A 274 -36.79 177.57 -73.41
C GLN A 274 -37.73 177.95 -74.56
N LEU A 275 -38.48 176.98 -75.12
CA LEU A 275 -39.48 177.23 -76.17
C LEU A 275 -40.61 178.18 -75.73
N MET A 276 -40.95 178.20 -74.42
CA MET A 276 -41.93 179.12 -73.85
C MET A 276 -41.42 180.56 -73.84
N ASN A 277 -40.14 180.76 -73.49
CA ASN A 277 -39.48 182.07 -73.50
C ASN A 277 -39.35 182.61 -74.95
N GLU A 278 -38.87 181.78 -75.89
CA GLU A 278 -38.77 182.16 -77.31
C GLU A 278 -40.14 182.55 -77.92
N LYS A 279 -41.23 181.91 -77.46
CA LYS A 279 -42.61 182.30 -77.84
C LYS A 279 -43.05 183.62 -77.24
N GLN A 280 -42.62 183.97 -76.02
CA GLN A 280 -42.90 185.28 -75.43
C GLN A 280 -42.10 186.40 -76.13
N GLU A 281 -40.85 186.13 -76.50
CA GLU A 281 -39.97 187.08 -77.19
C GLU A 281 -40.52 187.43 -78.59
N ASN A 282 -40.91 186.43 -79.38
CA ASN A 282 -41.61 186.64 -80.66
C ASN A 282 -42.90 187.48 -80.51
N LYS A 283 -43.65 187.28 -79.43
CA LYS A 283 -44.87 188.04 -79.15
C LYS A 283 -44.62 189.52 -78.86
N SER A 284 -43.41 189.88 -78.40
CA SER A 284 -43.00 191.29 -78.25
C SER A 284 -42.66 191.94 -79.60
N ILE A 285 -42.09 191.17 -80.53
CA ILE A 285 -41.76 191.61 -81.90
C ILE A 285 -43.05 191.84 -82.71
N GLU A 286 -44.08 191.00 -82.53
CA GLU A 286 -45.41 191.23 -83.12
C GLU A 286 -46.01 192.58 -82.71
N VAL A 287 -45.87 192.99 -81.44
CA VAL A 287 -46.38 194.29 -80.94
C VAL A 287 -45.62 195.47 -81.56
N GLN A 288 -44.32 195.34 -81.85
CA GLN A 288 -43.57 196.36 -82.57
C GLN A 288 -44.00 196.46 -84.04
N ASN A 289 -44.24 195.33 -84.72
CA ASN A 289 -44.75 195.32 -86.09
C ASN A 289 -46.14 195.96 -86.21
N GLN A 290 -47.05 195.74 -85.25
CA GLN A 290 -48.37 196.39 -85.24
C GLN A 290 -48.33 197.92 -85.17
N GLN A 291 -47.24 198.52 -84.66
CA GLN A 291 -47.05 199.98 -84.68
C GLN A 291 -46.63 200.48 -86.07
N LEU A 292 -45.83 199.70 -86.80
CA LEU A 292 -45.43 199.99 -88.18
C LEU A 292 -46.59 199.78 -89.17
N GLU A 293 -47.47 198.79 -88.95
CA GLU A 293 -48.65 198.59 -89.80
C GLU A 293 -49.62 199.79 -89.79
N ARG A 294 -49.72 200.54 -88.68
CA ARG A 294 -50.59 201.73 -88.59
C ARG A 294 -50.19 202.87 -89.53
N THR A 295 -48.93 202.99 -89.91
CA THR A 295 -48.49 203.97 -90.93
C THR A 295 -48.71 203.47 -92.35
N ILE A 296 -48.76 202.16 -92.57
CA ILE A 296 -49.05 201.53 -93.87
C ILE A 296 -50.57 201.53 -94.19
N ILE A 297 -51.44 201.47 -93.18
CA ILE A 297 -52.90 201.47 -93.37
C ILE A 297 -53.42 202.77 -94.03
N GLN A 298 -52.79 203.92 -93.78
CA GLN A 298 -53.11 205.17 -94.49
C GLN A 298 -52.85 205.09 -96.01
N GLN A 299 -51.94 204.23 -96.47
CA GLN A 299 -51.71 203.98 -97.90
C GLN A 299 -52.59 202.83 -98.44
N ARG A 300 -52.94 201.84 -97.62
CA ARG A 300 -53.78 200.70 -98.02
C ARG A 300 -55.28 200.98 -98.12
N GLN A 301 -55.75 202.15 -97.69
CA GLN A 301 -57.13 202.61 -97.95
C GLN A 301 -57.49 202.62 -99.45
N SER A 302 -56.48 202.67 -100.33
CA SER A 302 -56.60 202.61 -101.80
C SER A 302 -56.78 201.21 -102.40
N ASN A 303 -56.58 200.12 -101.63
CA ASN A 303 -56.55 198.74 -102.14
C ASN A 303 -57.70 197.86 -101.60
N LYS A 304 -58.76 198.47 -101.08
CA LYS A 304 -59.76 197.79 -100.25
C LYS A 304 -60.85 197.02 -101.02
N ASP A 305 -60.81 197.02 -102.35
CA ASP A 305 -61.97 196.69 -103.18
C ASP A 305 -61.98 195.26 -103.79
N ILE A 306 -61.01 194.37 -103.47
CA ILE A 306 -60.81 193.12 -104.24
C ILE A 306 -61.01 191.79 -103.47
N GLU A 307 -60.53 191.63 -102.22
CA GLU A 307 -60.31 190.27 -101.64
C GLU A 307 -61.38 189.76 -100.65
N LEU A 308 -62.64 189.71 -101.07
CA LEU A 308 -63.80 189.33 -100.22
C LEU A 308 -64.31 187.87 -100.38
N ALA A 309 -63.48 186.94 -100.88
CA ALA A 309 -64.00 185.79 -101.66
C ALA A 309 -63.74 184.33 -101.20
N ILE A 310 -62.90 184.01 -100.20
CA ILE A 310 -62.33 182.63 -100.05
C ILE A 310 -62.67 181.90 -98.72
N ASP A 311 -63.57 182.44 -97.90
CA ASP A 311 -63.78 181.98 -96.51
C ASP A 311 -64.58 180.66 -96.29
N ASN A 312 -64.82 179.85 -97.34
CA ASN A 312 -65.69 178.67 -97.26
C ASN A 312 -65.20 177.45 -98.04
N LEU A 313 -64.73 176.41 -97.35
CA LEU A 313 -65.35 175.05 -97.34
C LEU A 313 -64.45 173.93 -96.77
N LYS A 314 -65.09 173.02 -96.03
CA LYS A 314 -64.72 171.60 -95.75
C LYS A 314 -63.78 171.30 -94.59
N ALA A 315 -64.30 171.57 -93.40
CA ALA A 315 -64.30 170.53 -92.35
C ALA A 315 -65.18 169.32 -92.76
N ASP A 316 -64.97 168.19 -92.07
CA ASP A 316 -65.91 167.07 -91.89
C ASP A 316 -66.27 166.15 -93.10
N VAL A 317 -66.59 164.85 -92.97
CA VAL A 317 -66.47 163.80 -91.91
C VAL A 317 -66.67 162.43 -92.61
N GLU A 318 -66.37 161.32 -91.93
CA GLU A 318 -67.02 159.96 -91.96
C GLU A 318 -65.94 158.88 -91.80
N ILE A 319 -65.78 158.17 -90.67
CA ILE A 319 -66.75 157.77 -89.63
C ILE A 319 -67.97 157.05 -90.21
N GLN A 320 -67.78 155.83 -90.72
CA GLN A 320 -68.80 154.76 -90.70
C GLN A 320 -68.18 153.36 -90.79
N LYS A 321 -68.93 152.35 -90.28
CA LYS A 321 -68.77 150.90 -90.51
C LYS A 321 -67.68 150.13 -89.73
N ASN A 322 -67.62 150.37 -88.42
CA ASN A 322 -67.73 149.23 -87.51
C ASN A 322 -69.17 148.67 -87.60
N GLN A 323 -69.37 147.41 -88.07
CA GLN A 323 -70.51 146.52 -87.76
C GLN A 323 -70.56 145.31 -88.72
N LEU A 324 -69.99 144.16 -88.33
CA LEU A 324 -70.58 142.82 -88.52
C LEU A 324 -69.76 141.76 -87.74
N SER A 325 -70.21 141.40 -86.54
CA SER A 325 -69.35 140.77 -85.51
C SER A 325 -69.62 139.28 -85.21
N ALA A 326 -70.57 138.61 -85.90
CA ALA A 326 -71.37 137.59 -85.21
C ALA A 326 -71.30 136.12 -85.68
N PHE A 327 -70.76 135.76 -86.86
CA PHE A 327 -71.04 134.42 -87.46
C PHE A 327 -69.85 133.45 -87.64
N ALA A 328 -68.60 133.85 -87.39
CA ALA A 328 -67.44 132.98 -87.68
C ALA A 328 -67.04 132.01 -86.54
N THR A 329 -67.42 132.28 -85.29
CA THR A 329 -66.86 131.60 -84.10
C THR A 329 -67.57 130.30 -83.70
N ASP A 330 -68.84 130.11 -84.07
CA ASP A 330 -69.64 128.95 -83.62
C ASP A 330 -69.25 127.61 -84.26
N LEU A 331 -68.58 127.63 -85.42
CA LEU A 331 -68.21 126.40 -86.14
C LEU A 331 -67.01 125.68 -85.50
N SER A 332 -66.17 126.41 -84.75
CA SER A 332 -65.00 125.85 -84.04
C SER A 332 -65.42 124.92 -82.89
N ASN A 333 -66.44 125.33 -82.11
CA ASN A 333 -66.86 124.65 -80.88
C ASN A 333 -67.42 123.23 -81.11
N LYS A 334 -67.92 122.91 -82.31
CA LYS A 334 -68.41 121.56 -82.64
C LYS A 334 -67.30 120.55 -82.99
N ARG A 335 -66.08 120.99 -83.34
CA ARG A 335 -64.95 120.08 -83.60
C ARG A 335 -64.32 119.53 -82.31
N ASN A 336 -64.20 120.34 -81.25
CA ASN A 336 -63.58 119.90 -79.99
C ASN A 336 -64.39 118.84 -79.23
N ARG A 337 -65.72 118.78 -79.38
CA ARG A 337 -66.56 117.76 -78.73
C ARG A 337 -66.36 116.34 -79.27
N LEU A 338 -65.89 116.17 -80.52
CA LEU A 338 -65.62 114.83 -81.08
C LEU A 338 -64.31 114.22 -80.56
N ALA A 339 -63.31 115.05 -80.21
CA ALA A 339 -62.05 114.57 -79.65
C ALA A 339 -62.23 113.98 -78.25
N GLN A 340 -62.94 114.67 -77.35
CA GLN A 340 -63.18 114.22 -75.97
C GLN A 340 -63.93 112.87 -75.90
N MET A 341 -64.92 112.66 -76.78
CA MET A 341 -65.69 111.42 -76.84
C MET A 341 -64.84 110.18 -77.17
N SER A 342 -63.76 110.35 -77.94
CA SER A 342 -62.83 109.26 -78.28
C SER A 342 -61.94 108.84 -77.11
N GLN A 343 -61.57 109.79 -76.25
CA GLN A 343 -60.67 109.59 -75.12
C GLN A 343 -61.38 108.91 -73.94
N GLU A 344 -62.66 109.23 -73.70
CA GLU A 344 -63.49 108.53 -72.71
C GLU A 344 -63.72 107.05 -73.06
N LEU A 345 -63.85 106.72 -74.35
CA LEU A 345 -64.09 105.34 -74.81
C LEU A 345 -62.87 104.44 -74.60
N LEU A 346 -61.66 105.01 -74.66
CA LEU A 346 -60.41 104.31 -74.34
C LEU A 346 -60.30 104.02 -72.83
N ILE A 347 -60.62 105.00 -71.98
CA ILE A 347 -60.62 104.86 -70.51
C ILE A 347 -61.66 103.83 -70.04
N LYS A 348 -62.86 103.81 -70.65
CA LYS A 348 -63.89 102.79 -70.36
C LYS A 348 -63.44 101.37 -70.78
N LYS A 349 -62.73 101.21 -71.91
CA LYS A 349 -62.15 99.91 -72.30
C LYS A 349 -61.05 99.42 -71.35
N GLN A 350 -60.18 100.31 -70.85
CA GLN A 350 -59.16 99.93 -69.87
C GLN A 350 -59.75 99.57 -68.50
N ARG A 351 -60.79 100.31 -68.03
CA ARG A 351 -61.52 99.92 -66.81
C ARG A 351 -62.23 98.58 -66.94
N LEU A 352 -62.83 98.26 -68.10
CA LEU A 352 -63.46 96.97 -68.35
C LEU A 352 -62.46 95.81 -68.31
N ASN A 353 -61.28 95.95 -68.93
CA ASN A 353 -60.25 94.91 -68.95
C ASN A 353 -59.66 94.64 -67.55
N ASN A 354 -59.41 95.70 -66.77
CA ASN A 354 -58.97 95.57 -65.38
C ASN A 354 -60.04 94.96 -64.46
N ALA A 355 -61.33 95.28 -64.69
CA ALA A 355 -62.43 94.64 -63.97
C ALA A 355 -62.58 93.15 -64.35
N GLN A 356 -62.40 92.78 -65.62
CA GLN A 356 -62.41 91.39 -66.07
C GLN A 356 -61.24 90.57 -65.50
N LYS A 357 -60.03 91.16 -65.41
CA LYS A 357 -58.88 90.50 -64.76
C LYS A 357 -59.10 90.28 -63.27
N LYS A 358 -59.65 91.27 -62.54
CA LYS A 358 -60.02 91.10 -61.12
C LYS A 358 -61.15 90.09 -60.93
N TYR A 359 -62.18 90.10 -61.78
CA TYR A 359 -63.25 89.11 -61.74
C TYR A 359 -62.72 87.69 -62.02
N ALA A 360 -61.74 87.53 -62.91
CA ALA A 360 -61.09 86.24 -63.14
C ALA A 360 -60.23 85.77 -61.95
N SER A 361 -59.49 86.66 -61.28
CA SER A 361 -58.73 86.30 -60.07
C SER A 361 -59.63 85.93 -58.90
N GLU A 362 -60.66 86.71 -58.60
CA GLU A 362 -61.60 86.39 -57.52
C GLU A 362 -62.42 85.13 -57.84
N LYS A 363 -62.76 84.87 -59.11
CA LYS A 363 -63.43 83.62 -59.53
C LYS A 363 -62.52 82.38 -59.46
N GLN A 364 -61.19 82.54 -59.53
CA GLN A 364 -60.25 81.46 -59.24
C GLN A 364 -60.04 81.26 -57.74
N LYS A 365 -59.94 82.35 -56.95
CA LYS A 365 -59.90 82.26 -55.48
C LYS A 365 -61.15 81.60 -54.91
N LEU A 366 -62.34 82.04 -55.31
CA LEU A 366 -63.62 81.48 -54.85
C LEU A 366 -63.72 79.98 -55.16
N LYS A 367 -63.21 79.53 -56.32
CA LYS A 367 -63.15 78.09 -56.65
C LYS A 367 -62.13 77.30 -55.81
N LEU A 368 -61.01 77.93 -55.42
CA LEU A 368 -60.03 77.32 -54.51
C LEU A 368 -60.57 77.26 -53.08
N GLU A 369 -61.25 78.32 -52.63
CA GLU A 369 -61.97 78.37 -51.36
C GLU A 369 -63.10 77.34 -51.31
N ASP A 370 -63.93 77.21 -52.35
CA ASP A 370 -64.98 76.17 -52.46
C ASP A 370 -64.39 74.74 -52.37
N ILE A 371 -63.25 74.48 -53.04
CA ILE A 371 -62.58 73.18 -52.97
C ILE A 371 -62.02 72.92 -51.57
N GLN A 372 -61.40 73.92 -50.93
CA GLN A 372 -60.95 73.81 -49.53
C GLN A 372 -62.13 73.62 -48.57
N HIS A 373 -63.26 74.31 -48.79
CA HIS A 373 -64.46 74.20 -47.96
C HIS A 373 -65.09 72.79 -48.07
N GLN A 374 -65.12 72.21 -49.27
CA GLN A 374 -65.58 70.83 -49.50
C GLN A 374 -64.62 69.79 -48.89
N GLU A 375 -63.30 70.04 -48.91
CA GLU A 375 -62.32 69.14 -48.28
C GLU A 375 -62.42 69.21 -46.74
N PHE A 376 -62.60 70.41 -46.17
CA PHE A 376 -62.86 70.58 -44.74
C PHE A 376 -64.21 70.01 -44.30
N GLU A 377 -65.28 70.11 -45.10
CA GLU A 377 -66.55 69.41 -44.81
C GLU A 377 -66.38 67.89 -44.81
N LYS A 378 -65.66 67.32 -45.79
CA LYS A 378 -65.35 65.89 -45.80
C LYS A 378 -64.55 65.47 -44.57
N GLN A 379 -63.50 66.19 -44.21
CA GLN A 379 -62.72 65.90 -43.00
C GLN A 379 -63.55 66.03 -41.72
N ARG A 380 -64.45 67.02 -41.65
CA ARG A 380 -65.38 67.20 -40.52
C ARG A 380 -66.41 66.07 -40.42
N SER A 381 -66.93 65.58 -41.54
CA SER A 381 -67.82 64.40 -41.57
C SER A 381 -67.08 63.15 -41.12
N LEU A 382 -65.87 62.91 -41.66
CA LEU A 382 -65.06 61.73 -41.37
C LEU A 382 -64.58 61.72 -39.90
N ALA A 383 -64.30 62.90 -39.33
CA ALA A 383 -64.04 63.07 -37.89
C ALA A 383 -65.30 62.81 -37.04
N SER A 384 -66.48 63.30 -37.45
CA SER A 384 -67.75 63.06 -36.75
C SER A 384 -68.11 61.57 -36.71
N ASP A 385 -67.96 60.86 -37.83
CA ASP A 385 -68.27 59.43 -37.89
C ASP A 385 -67.23 58.58 -37.14
N ARG A 386 -65.94 58.95 -37.17
CA ARG A 386 -64.93 58.36 -36.27
C ARG A 386 -65.31 58.55 -34.80
N TYR A 387 -65.75 59.75 -34.41
CA TYR A 387 -66.18 60.02 -33.03
C TYR A 387 -67.37 59.14 -32.63
N LYS A 388 -68.39 59.01 -33.48
CA LYS A 388 -69.53 58.08 -33.25
C LYS A 388 -69.10 56.62 -33.14
N THR A 389 -68.11 56.17 -33.91
CA THR A 389 -67.59 54.79 -33.79
C THR A 389 -66.83 54.55 -32.49
N LEU A 390 -66.00 55.51 -32.07
CA LEU A 390 -65.27 55.44 -30.79
C LEU A 390 -66.23 55.54 -29.60
N GLU A 391 -67.28 56.35 -29.70
CA GLU A 391 -68.30 56.48 -28.64
C GLU A 391 -69.13 55.20 -28.49
N LYS A 392 -69.48 54.52 -29.59
CA LYS A 392 -70.07 53.17 -29.53
C LYS A 392 -69.13 52.15 -28.88
N GLN A 393 -67.87 52.11 -29.29
CA GLN A 393 -66.86 51.22 -28.69
C GLN A 393 -66.69 51.49 -27.18
N ARG A 394 -66.70 52.76 -26.76
CA ARG A 394 -66.66 53.14 -25.33
C ARG A 394 -67.89 52.64 -24.58
N ILE A 395 -69.08 52.76 -25.16
CA ILE A 395 -70.35 52.28 -24.58
C ILE A 395 -70.36 50.76 -24.45
N ASP A 396 -69.82 50.03 -25.43
CA ASP A 396 -69.78 48.56 -25.39
C ASP A 396 -68.72 48.05 -24.40
N LEU A 397 -67.55 48.71 -24.29
CA LEU A 397 -66.60 48.48 -23.21
C LEU A 397 -67.17 48.80 -21.82
N ASP A 398 -67.93 49.89 -21.67
CA ASP A 398 -68.65 50.24 -20.43
C ASP A 398 -69.67 49.15 -20.03
N LYS A 399 -70.29 48.44 -20.99
CA LYS A 399 -71.17 47.29 -20.72
C LYS A 399 -70.37 46.05 -20.30
N GLU A 400 -69.27 45.75 -20.98
CA GLU A 400 -68.44 44.59 -20.67
C GLU A 400 -67.75 44.71 -19.30
N ILE A 401 -67.31 45.92 -18.93
CA ILE A 401 -66.83 46.25 -17.58
C ILE A 401 -67.93 46.05 -16.53
N LYS A 402 -69.20 46.38 -16.83
CA LYS A 402 -70.33 46.10 -15.91
C LYS A 402 -70.57 44.59 -15.76
N LEU A 403 -70.57 43.84 -16.87
CA LEU A 403 -70.71 42.38 -16.85
C LEU A 403 -69.60 41.72 -16.00
N GLN A 404 -68.34 42.13 -16.20
CA GLN A 404 -67.21 41.64 -15.41
C GLN A 404 -67.34 42.01 -13.92
N LYS A 405 -67.86 43.19 -13.58
CA LYS A 405 -68.16 43.57 -12.19
C LYS A 405 -69.26 42.72 -11.55
N GLU A 406 -70.30 42.35 -12.30
CA GLU A 406 -71.35 41.44 -11.82
C GLU A 406 -70.82 40.01 -11.60
N VAL A 407 -69.96 39.51 -12.49
CA VAL A 407 -69.27 38.22 -12.33
C VAL A 407 -68.36 38.24 -11.10
N LEU A 408 -67.57 39.32 -10.92
CA LEU A 408 -66.72 39.51 -9.75
C LEU A 408 -67.54 39.57 -8.45
N PHE A 409 -68.69 40.25 -8.46
CA PHE A 409 -69.60 40.32 -7.32
C PHE A 409 -70.16 38.95 -6.95
N LYS A 410 -70.63 38.15 -7.92
CA LYS A 410 -71.07 36.76 -7.68
C LYS A 410 -69.94 35.89 -7.13
N ALA A 411 -68.75 35.92 -7.74
CA ALA A 411 -67.60 35.16 -7.26
C ALA A 411 -67.21 35.55 -5.82
N THR A 412 -67.29 36.85 -5.47
CA THR A 412 -67.06 37.34 -4.11
C THR A 412 -68.14 36.89 -3.13
N GLN A 413 -69.40 36.84 -3.56
CA GLN A 413 -70.52 36.35 -2.76
C GLN A 413 -70.41 34.83 -2.49
N ASP A 414 -70.01 34.05 -3.49
CA ASP A 414 -69.82 32.60 -3.33
C ASP A 414 -68.55 32.28 -2.50
N LEU A 415 -67.49 33.08 -2.60
CA LEU A 415 -66.35 33.03 -1.67
C LEU A 415 -66.79 33.28 -0.21
N PHE A 416 -67.73 34.21 0.01
CA PHE A 416 -68.25 34.51 1.33
C PHE A 416 -69.05 33.33 1.92
N LYS A 417 -69.89 32.67 1.12
CA LYS A 417 -70.60 31.44 1.51
C LYS A 417 -69.63 30.28 1.80
N LEU A 418 -68.55 30.16 1.02
CA LEU A 418 -67.52 29.15 1.27
C LEU A 418 -66.80 29.38 2.60
N ARG A 419 -66.51 30.63 2.97
CA ARG A 419 -65.99 30.98 4.30
C ARG A 419 -66.99 30.74 5.44
N GLU A 420 -68.27 30.98 5.20
CA GLU A 420 -69.34 30.65 6.17
C GLU A 420 -69.43 29.14 6.40
N ASN A 421 -69.37 28.34 5.34
CA ASN A 421 -69.31 26.88 5.41
C ASN A 421 -68.00 26.38 6.08
N GLU A 422 -66.86 27.00 5.82
CA GLU A 422 -65.59 26.70 6.49
C GLU A 422 -65.67 26.97 8.00
N ALA A 423 -66.27 28.10 8.41
CA ALA A 423 -66.50 28.42 9.82
C ALA A 423 -67.48 27.43 10.49
N ASN A 424 -68.54 27.02 9.80
CA ASN A 424 -69.48 26.00 10.28
C ASN A 424 -68.80 24.64 10.44
N LEU A 425 -68.03 24.17 9.46
CA LEU A 425 -67.24 22.94 9.53
C LEU A 425 -66.20 23.00 10.65
N TYR A 426 -65.56 24.15 10.87
CA TYR A 426 -64.64 24.32 12.00
C TYR A 426 -65.37 24.23 13.35
N GLY A 427 -66.59 24.76 13.45
CA GLY A 427 -67.49 24.58 14.59
C GLY A 427 -67.86 23.10 14.82
N GLU A 428 -68.21 22.36 13.77
CA GLU A 428 -68.48 20.92 13.82
C GLU A 428 -67.22 20.11 14.22
N ILE A 429 -66.03 20.50 13.76
CA ILE A 429 -64.77 19.88 14.17
C ILE A 429 -64.51 20.15 15.66
N GLN A 430 -64.72 21.38 16.16
CA GLN A 430 -64.58 21.67 17.59
C GLN A 430 -65.63 20.94 18.45
N ALA A 431 -66.86 20.78 17.95
CA ALA A 431 -67.88 19.97 18.60
C ALA A 431 -67.49 18.48 18.65
N ASN A 432 -66.99 17.92 17.54
CA ASN A 432 -66.48 16.55 17.48
C ASN A 432 -65.24 16.33 18.37
N VAL A 433 -64.30 17.28 18.43
CA VAL A 433 -63.15 17.23 19.35
C VAL A 433 -63.63 17.24 20.81
N SER A 434 -64.70 17.99 21.12
CA SER A 434 -65.32 17.99 22.45
C SER A 434 -66.04 16.68 22.76
N ALA A 435 -66.70 16.07 21.76
CA ALA A 435 -67.26 14.73 21.87
C ALA A 435 -66.17 13.66 22.10
N CYS A 436 -65.05 13.73 21.36
CA CYS A 436 -63.88 12.86 21.58
C CYS A 436 -63.31 13.01 23.00
N ARG A 437 -63.25 14.22 23.56
CA ARG A 437 -62.86 14.42 24.98
C ARG A 437 -63.86 13.79 25.94
N ASN A 438 -65.17 13.87 25.67
CA ASN A 438 -66.20 13.19 26.47
C ASN A 438 -66.10 11.67 26.37
N TYR A 439 -65.81 11.11 25.19
CA TYR A 439 -65.54 9.68 25.01
C TYR A 439 -64.24 9.27 25.72
N GLN A 440 -63.19 10.08 25.69
CA GLN A 440 -61.96 9.83 26.45
C GLN A 440 -62.22 9.83 27.96
N ALA A 441 -63.08 10.72 28.47
CA ALA A 441 -63.53 10.70 29.85
C ALA A 441 -64.38 9.45 30.18
N HIS A 442 -65.15 8.93 29.22
CA HIS A 442 -65.86 7.65 29.35
C HIS A 442 -64.90 6.45 29.38
N ILE A 443 -63.88 6.43 28.52
CA ILE A 443 -62.80 5.44 28.54
C ILE A 443 -62.10 5.45 29.90
N ASN A 444 -61.79 6.62 30.44
CA ASN A 444 -61.18 6.74 31.77
C ASN A 444 -62.10 6.24 32.90
N LYS A 445 -63.43 6.42 32.79
CA LYS A 445 -64.40 5.82 33.72
C LYS A 445 -64.44 4.29 33.60
N LEU A 446 -64.43 3.74 32.39
CA LEU A 446 -64.34 2.29 32.14
C LEU A 446 -63.03 1.70 32.68
N ILE A 447 -61.92 2.43 32.59
CA ILE A 447 -60.63 2.04 33.19
C ILE A 447 -60.73 2.04 34.73
N GLN A 448 -61.42 3.01 35.34
CA GLN A 448 -61.69 2.99 36.79
C GLN A 448 -62.64 1.84 37.19
N GLU A 449 -63.64 1.51 36.38
CA GLU A 449 -64.51 0.35 36.63
C GLU A 449 -63.75 -0.97 36.48
N PHE A 450 -62.83 -1.07 35.52
CA PHE A 450 -61.92 -2.21 35.39
C PHE A 450 -61.00 -2.35 36.61
N GLN A 451 -60.39 -1.26 37.08
CA GLN A 451 -59.60 -1.26 38.33
C GLN A 451 -60.45 -1.68 39.52
N ARG A 452 -61.70 -1.20 39.63
CA ARG A 452 -62.65 -1.61 40.66
C ARG A 452 -63.07 -3.09 40.55
N GLN A 453 -63.17 -3.65 39.35
CA GLN A 453 -63.37 -5.08 39.15
C GLN A 453 -62.13 -5.89 39.58
N GLN A 454 -60.92 -5.34 39.38
CA GLN A 454 -59.67 -5.91 39.87
C GLN A 454 -59.60 -5.87 41.41
N GLU A 455 -60.04 -4.79 42.05
CA GLU A 455 -60.22 -4.69 43.51
C GLU A 455 -61.27 -5.68 44.04
N LEU A 456 -62.36 -5.92 43.30
CA LEU A 456 -63.37 -6.93 43.65
C LEU A 456 -62.81 -8.36 43.52
N LEU A 457 -61.96 -8.62 42.54
CA LEU A 457 -61.22 -9.89 42.40
C LEU A 457 -60.30 -10.11 43.61
N TYR A 458 -59.53 -9.08 43.98
CA TYR A 458 -58.62 -9.09 45.14
C TYR A 458 -59.39 -9.24 46.47
N ASN A 459 -60.61 -8.69 46.57
CA ASN A 459 -61.49 -8.91 47.72
C ASN A 459 -62.06 -10.34 47.78
N ALA A 460 -62.28 -11.00 46.64
CA ALA A 460 -62.67 -12.42 46.59
C ALA A 460 -61.49 -13.33 47.00
N GLU A 461 -60.28 -13.02 46.55
CA GLU A 461 -59.04 -13.68 47.00
C GLU A 461 -58.79 -13.46 48.50
N TYR A 462 -59.05 -12.26 49.01
CA TYR A 462 -58.99 -11.94 50.44
C TYR A 462 -60.05 -12.69 51.27
N GLN A 463 -61.27 -12.90 50.75
CA GLN A 463 -62.30 -13.73 51.40
C GLN A 463 -61.87 -15.21 51.50
N ILE A 464 -61.18 -15.74 50.48
CA ILE A 464 -60.59 -17.08 50.50
C ILE A 464 -59.52 -17.17 51.59
N GLN A 465 -58.58 -16.21 51.63
CA GLN A 465 -57.57 -16.11 52.71
C GLN A 465 -58.20 -15.89 54.10
N LEU A 466 -59.38 -15.27 54.20
CA LEU A 466 -60.10 -15.09 55.46
C LEU A 466 -60.63 -16.42 56.03
N MET A 467 -61.02 -17.35 55.16
CA MET A 467 -61.43 -18.71 55.56
C MET A 467 -60.23 -19.56 55.96
N GLU A 468 -59.10 -19.44 55.27
CA GLU A 468 -57.82 -20.04 55.68
C GLU A 468 -57.37 -19.50 57.05
N ARG A 469 -57.52 -18.18 57.29
CA ARG A 469 -57.26 -17.54 58.59
C ARG A 469 -58.26 -17.93 59.69
N ARG A 470 -59.47 -18.45 59.37
CA ARG A 470 -60.36 -19.05 60.40
C ARG A 470 -59.82 -20.38 60.92
N VAL A 471 -59.10 -21.15 60.09
CA VAL A 471 -58.41 -22.38 60.51
C VAL A 471 -57.20 -22.06 61.39
N ALA A 472 -56.43 -21.02 61.05
CA ALA A 472 -55.34 -20.53 61.90
C ALA A 472 -55.84 -20.05 63.28
N ARG A 473 -57.03 -19.43 63.35
CA ARG A 473 -57.64 -18.98 64.61
C ARG A 473 -58.04 -20.11 65.57
N ALA A 474 -58.08 -21.36 65.11
CA ALA A 474 -58.22 -22.54 65.97
C ALA A 474 -56.94 -22.92 66.74
N LYS A 475 -55.81 -22.23 66.49
CA LYS A 475 -54.53 -22.43 67.22
C LYS A 475 -54.15 -21.30 68.21
N GLY A 476 -54.94 -20.23 68.28
CA GLY A 476 -55.06 -19.31 69.43
C GLY A 476 -53.95 -18.25 69.65
N GLU A 477 -54.33 -16.97 69.68
CA GLU A 477 -53.52 -15.83 70.16
C GLU A 477 -54.39 -14.83 70.98
N ARG A 478 -53.75 -13.88 71.69
CA ARG A 478 -54.27 -13.17 72.89
C ARG A 478 -54.75 -11.70 72.65
N THR A 479 -54.63 -10.82 73.66
CA THR A 479 -55.68 -9.87 74.12
C THR A 479 -55.37 -8.35 74.03
N LEU A 480 -56.42 -7.54 74.25
CA LEU A 480 -56.58 -6.09 74.01
C LEU A 480 -55.53 -5.07 74.53
N GLU A 481 -54.60 -5.41 75.42
CA GLU A 481 -53.64 -4.41 75.96
C GLU A 481 -52.58 -3.98 74.94
N GLU A 482 -51.99 -4.95 74.21
CA GLU A 482 -50.98 -4.70 73.16
C GLU A 482 -51.48 -3.73 72.08
N LYS A 483 -52.80 -3.71 71.83
CA LYS A 483 -53.42 -2.81 70.84
C LYS A 483 -53.30 -1.33 71.21
N LYS A 484 -53.28 -1.00 72.51
CA LYS A 484 -53.26 0.38 72.99
C LYS A 484 -51.86 0.98 72.99
N ASP A 485 -50.85 0.16 73.28
CA ASP A 485 -49.45 0.59 73.24
C ASP A 485 -49.00 0.78 71.78
N LEU A 486 -49.39 -0.12 70.88
CA LEU A 486 -49.19 0.05 69.43
C LEU A 486 -49.88 1.31 68.87
N GLU A 487 -51.07 1.68 69.36
CA GLU A 487 -51.75 2.92 68.92
C GLU A 487 -51.03 4.21 69.37
N ASN A 488 -50.27 4.18 70.46
CA ASN A 488 -49.42 5.31 70.88
C ASN A 488 -48.10 5.35 70.10
N GLU A 489 -47.48 4.18 69.87
CA GLU A 489 -46.25 4.07 69.08
C GLU A 489 -46.47 4.49 67.62
N ILE A 490 -47.63 4.15 67.03
CA ILE A 490 -48.05 4.64 65.72
C ILE A 490 -48.11 6.17 65.67
N LYS A 491 -48.66 6.84 66.69
CA LYS A 491 -48.75 8.32 66.70
C LYS A 491 -47.38 8.99 66.77
N GLU A 492 -46.46 8.48 67.60
CA GLU A 492 -45.09 8.97 67.61
C GLU A 492 -44.40 8.80 66.25
N ILE A 493 -44.62 7.66 65.58
CA ILE A 493 -44.07 7.38 64.25
C ILE A 493 -44.71 8.32 63.20
N GLU A 494 -46.02 8.58 63.27
CA GLU A 494 -46.69 9.52 62.38
C GLU A 494 -46.17 10.96 62.53
N GLU A 495 -45.90 11.43 63.75
CA GLU A 495 -45.28 12.74 63.97
C GLU A 495 -43.85 12.80 63.41
N LYS A 496 -43.03 11.78 63.67
CA LYS A 496 -41.65 11.66 63.14
C LYS A 496 -41.65 11.63 61.59
N VAL A 497 -42.57 10.87 60.98
CA VAL A 497 -42.75 10.81 59.52
C VAL A 497 -43.23 12.15 58.96
N ASN A 498 -44.12 12.87 59.65
CA ASN A 498 -44.58 14.19 59.22
C ASN A 498 -43.49 15.27 59.34
N LEU A 499 -42.59 15.17 60.33
CA LEU A 499 -41.40 16.02 60.42
C LEU A 499 -40.44 15.74 59.25
N GLN A 500 -40.09 14.46 59.02
CA GLN A 500 -39.24 14.05 57.90
C GLN A 500 -39.83 14.43 56.53
N LYS A 501 -41.15 14.37 56.35
CA LYS A 501 -41.82 14.86 55.13
C LYS A 501 -41.68 16.38 54.92
N LYS A 502 -41.67 17.17 56.01
CA LYS A 502 -41.40 18.62 55.94
C LYS A 502 -39.95 18.90 55.57
N GLU A 503 -39.01 18.21 56.22
CA GLU A 503 -37.57 18.31 55.95
C GLU A 503 -37.25 17.90 54.50
N PHE A 504 -37.81 16.78 54.03
CA PHE A 504 -37.70 16.33 52.65
C PHE A 504 -38.28 17.34 51.66
N LYS A 505 -39.40 18.00 52.00
CA LYS A 505 -39.98 19.07 51.16
C LYS A 505 -39.09 20.32 51.11
N THR A 506 -38.45 20.72 52.21
CA THR A 506 -37.46 21.82 52.18
C THR A 506 -36.20 21.41 51.41
N LEU A 507 -35.76 20.15 51.51
CA LEU A 507 -34.63 19.63 50.74
C LEU A 507 -34.94 19.55 49.24
N LEU A 508 -36.15 19.16 48.84
CA LEU A 508 -36.58 19.21 47.44
C LEU A 508 -36.62 20.64 46.89
N LEU A 509 -37.03 21.62 47.71
CA LEU A 509 -37.02 23.03 47.32
C LEU A 509 -35.60 23.59 47.20
N SER A 510 -34.67 23.21 48.09
CA SER A 510 -33.26 23.61 47.96
C SER A 510 -32.56 22.92 46.79
N LEU A 511 -32.86 21.64 46.53
CA LEU A 511 -32.34 20.90 45.39
C LEU A 511 -32.88 21.45 44.07
N LYS A 512 -34.17 21.82 44.00
CA LYS A 512 -34.71 22.52 42.83
C LYS A 512 -34.04 23.87 42.63
N ARG A 513 -33.85 24.67 43.69
CA ARG A 513 -33.13 25.94 43.59
C ARG A 513 -31.69 25.72 43.11
N LEU A 514 -31.02 24.68 43.58
CA LEU A 514 -29.67 24.32 43.15
C LEU A 514 -29.65 23.89 41.66
N ASP A 515 -30.66 23.20 41.17
CA ASP A 515 -30.82 22.85 39.75
C ASP A 515 -31.10 24.09 38.88
N ASP A 516 -31.94 25.02 39.36
CA ASP A 516 -32.19 26.31 38.69
C ASP A 516 -30.91 27.20 38.67
N ASP A 517 -30.16 27.24 39.78
CA ASP A 517 -28.86 27.93 39.88
C ASP A 517 -27.80 27.26 38.97
N LEU A 518 -27.74 25.92 38.92
CA LEU A 518 -26.84 25.15 38.07
C LEU A 518 -27.12 25.39 36.59
N ARG A 519 -28.39 25.33 36.16
CA ARG A 519 -28.82 25.75 34.81
C ARG A 519 -28.45 27.20 34.50
N GLY A 520 -28.50 28.08 35.50
CA GLY A 520 -28.01 29.46 35.41
C GLY A 520 -26.51 29.50 35.11
N THR A 521 -25.69 28.75 35.86
CA THR A 521 -24.25 28.66 35.63
C THR A 521 -23.89 28.01 34.30
N ASP A 522 -24.62 26.98 33.83
CA ASP A 522 -24.40 26.38 32.52
C ASP A 522 -24.71 27.33 31.36
N ARG A 523 -25.74 28.16 31.48
CA ARG A 523 -26.02 29.24 30.52
C ARG A 523 -24.92 30.31 30.50
N GLN A 524 -24.37 30.66 31.65
CA GLN A 524 -23.22 31.57 31.72
C GLN A 524 -21.95 30.93 31.16
N LEU A 525 -21.71 29.63 31.43
CA LEU A 525 -20.56 28.87 30.94
C LEU A 525 -20.62 28.72 29.41
N THR A 526 -21.78 28.39 28.85
CA THR A 526 -21.98 28.31 27.39
C THR A 526 -21.84 29.68 26.72
N GLY A 527 -22.40 30.75 27.30
CA GLY A 527 -22.17 32.13 26.83
C GLY A 527 -20.70 32.55 26.88
N THR A 528 -19.98 32.17 27.94
CA THR A 528 -18.54 32.45 28.10
C THR A 528 -17.71 31.65 27.11
N LYS A 529 -18.01 30.35 26.89
CA LYS A 529 -17.38 29.53 25.84
C LYS A 529 -17.61 30.10 24.45
N ALA A 530 -18.84 30.53 24.12
CA ALA A 530 -19.15 31.17 22.85
C ALA A 530 -18.44 32.53 22.66
N SER A 531 -18.19 33.25 23.76
CA SER A 531 -17.38 34.48 23.75
C SER A 531 -15.90 34.16 23.57
N GLN A 532 -15.41 33.09 24.20
CA GLN A 532 -14.04 32.60 24.05
C GLN A 532 -13.76 32.11 22.62
N THR A 533 -14.70 31.42 21.95
CA THR A 533 -14.51 31.00 20.55
C THR A 533 -14.48 32.19 19.59
N LYS A 534 -15.35 33.20 19.80
CA LYS A 534 -15.30 34.45 19.03
C LYS A 534 -14.00 35.23 19.23
N LEU A 535 -13.52 35.31 20.47
CA LEU A 535 -12.24 35.96 20.77
C LEU A 535 -11.06 35.19 20.17
N LYS A 536 -11.09 33.85 20.16
CA LYS A 536 -10.10 33.02 19.45
C LYS A 536 -10.12 33.30 17.94
N GLN A 537 -11.29 33.27 17.31
CA GLN A 537 -11.43 33.61 15.88
C GLN A 537 -10.86 34.99 15.56
N ALA A 538 -11.18 36.02 16.36
CA ALA A 538 -10.62 37.35 16.20
C ALA A 538 -9.09 37.41 16.42
N ILE A 539 -8.53 36.60 17.34
CA ILE A 539 -7.08 36.45 17.50
C ILE A 539 -6.46 35.76 16.29
N ASP A 540 -7.07 34.69 15.77
CA ASP A 540 -6.58 33.95 14.61
C ASP A 540 -6.60 34.83 13.34
N GLU A 541 -7.67 35.61 13.13
CA GLU A 541 -7.81 36.62 12.08
C GLU A 541 -6.71 37.70 12.20
N LEU A 542 -6.52 38.30 13.38
CA LEU A 542 -5.46 39.29 13.62
C LEU A 542 -4.06 38.68 13.47
N THR A 543 -3.87 37.42 13.81
CA THR A 543 -2.58 36.73 13.65
C THR A 543 -2.27 36.53 12.16
N LEU A 544 -3.26 36.14 11.37
CA LEU A 544 -3.13 36.00 9.91
C LEU A 544 -2.89 37.36 9.23
N GLU A 545 -3.54 38.44 9.68
CA GLU A 545 -3.28 39.81 9.21
C GLU A 545 -1.85 40.28 9.56
N ASN A 546 -1.36 39.96 10.76
CA ASN A 546 0.04 40.19 11.13
C ASN A 546 1.00 39.38 10.24
N ASP A 547 0.75 38.10 10.00
CA ASP A 547 1.60 37.27 9.13
C ASP A 547 1.63 37.78 7.68
N MET A 548 0.48 38.22 7.14
CA MET A 548 0.41 38.87 5.83
C MET A 548 1.22 40.17 5.78
N THR A 549 1.08 41.04 6.78
CA THR A 549 1.83 42.30 6.84
C THR A 549 3.32 42.08 7.07
N TYR A 550 3.74 41.03 7.79
CA TYR A 550 5.16 40.61 7.86
C TYR A 550 5.68 40.10 6.51
N GLN A 551 4.89 39.35 5.74
CA GLN A 551 5.28 38.94 4.38
C GLN A 551 5.44 40.15 3.45
N ASP A 552 4.52 41.10 3.50
CA ASP A 552 4.60 42.33 2.68
C ASP A 552 5.75 43.23 3.12
N LEU A 553 6.02 43.35 4.43
CA LEU A 553 7.23 44.00 4.94
C LEU A 553 8.49 43.30 4.42
N SER A 554 8.54 41.97 4.37
CA SER A 554 9.67 41.23 3.80
C SER A 554 9.86 41.51 2.30
N LYS A 555 8.78 41.63 1.52
CA LYS A 555 8.84 42.04 0.10
C LYS A 555 9.38 43.47 -0.05
N ILE A 556 8.92 44.41 0.79
CA ILE A 556 9.39 45.81 0.80
C ILE A 556 10.87 45.89 1.18
N VAL A 557 11.32 45.11 2.17
CA VAL A 557 12.73 45.04 2.57
C VAL A 557 13.61 44.53 1.43
N LYS A 558 13.21 43.45 0.75
CA LYS A 558 13.93 42.94 -0.44
C LYS A 558 13.99 43.97 -1.57
N SER A 559 12.88 44.62 -1.89
CA SER A 559 12.86 45.68 -2.91
C SER A 559 13.77 46.86 -2.54
N LYS A 560 13.80 47.26 -1.26
CA LYS A 560 14.74 48.26 -0.75
C LYS A 560 16.20 47.81 -0.90
N GLU A 561 16.51 46.55 -0.59
CA GLU A 561 17.85 45.98 -0.76
C GLU A 561 18.28 45.94 -2.24
N GLU A 562 17.39 45.53 -3.14
CA GLU A 562 17.61 45.58 -4.59
C GLU A 562 17.89 47.00 -5.09
N VAL A 563 17.10 47.99 -4.64
CA VAL A 563 17.30 49.41 -4.99
C VAL A 563 18.61 49.96 -4.41
N LEU A 564 19.02 49.53 -3.21
CA LEU A 564 20.33 49.91 -2.64
C LEU A 564 21.50 49.30 -3.45
N VAL A 565 21.38 48.04 -3.89
CA VAL A 565 22.38 47.40 -4.77
C VAL A 565 22.44 48.11 -6.13
N GLN A 566 21.30 48.51 -6.70
CA GLN A 566 21.26 49.31 -7.93
C GLN A 566 21.91 50.70 -7.74
N HIS A 567 21.62 51.38 -6.63
CA HIS A 567 22.27 52.65 -6.28
C HIS A 567 23.79 52.51 -6.17
N ASP A 568 24.29 51.47 -5.50
CA ASP A 568 25.72 51.23 -5.36
C ASP A 568 26.38 50.81 -6.69
N PHE A 569 25.67 50.10 -7.56
CA PHE A 569 26.11 49.85 -8.94
C PHE A 569 26.23 51.16 -9.73
N MET A 570 25.22 52.05 -9.68
CA MET A 570 25.27 53.36 -10.32
C MET A 570 26.41 54.22 -9.76
N LYS A 571 26.67 54.16 -8.45
CA LYS A 571 27.78 54.84 -7.79
C LYS A 571 29.14 54.33 -8.27
N LEU A 572 29.29 53.02 -8.46
CA LEU A 572 30.49 52.42 -9.07
C LEU A 572 30.64 52.82 -10.55
N GLU A 573 29.55 52.91 -11.30
CA GLU A 573 29.55 53.37 -12.68
C GLU A 573 29.94 54.85 -12.80
N ILE A 574 29.41 55.71 -11.93
CA ILE A 574 29.84 57.12 -11.80
C ILE A 574 31.34 57.20 -11.47
N GLN A 575 31.85 56.39 -10.53
CA GLN A 575 33.30 56.34 -10.23
C GLN A 575 34.12 55.84 -11.42
N LYS A 576 33.61 54.89 -12.21
CA LYS A 576 34.27 54.39 -13.42
C LYS A 576 34.32 55.47 -14.50
N ILE A 577 33.22 56.19 -14.73
CA ILE A 577 33.17 57.34 -15.64
C ILE A 577 34.12 58.44 -15.15
N GLN A 578 34.13 58.76 -13.86
CA GLN A 578 35.03 59.75 -13.27
C GLN A 578 36.51 59.36 -13.46
N LYS A 579 36.87 58.08 -13.30
CA LYS A 579 38.22 57.57 -13.62
C LYS A 579 38.56 57.69 -15.10
N VAL A 580 37.62 57.39 -16.00
CA VAL A 580 37.81 57.55 -17.45
C VAL A 580 37.99 59.03 -17.82
N VAL A 581 37.20 59.93 -17.25
CA VAL A 581 37.32 61.39 -17.43
C VAL A 581 38.67 61.89 -16.88
N THR A 582 39.06 61.47 -15.69
CA THR A 582 40.38 61.83 -15.11
C THR A 582 41.52 61.35 -16.01
N THR A 583 41.46 60.09 -16.48
CA THR A 583 42.44 59.54 -17.43
C THR A 583 42.44 60.29 -18.77
N ALA A 584 41.28 60.80 -19.22
CA ALA A 584 41.17 61.60 -20.43
C ALA A 584 41.77 63.00 -20.23
N VAL A 585 41.54 63.64 -19.08
CA VAL A 585 42.18 64.90 -18.68
C VAL A 585 43.70 64.74 -18.60
N ASP A 586 44.20 63.69 -17.95
CA ASP A 586 45.63 63.38 -17.89
C ASP A 586 46.21 63.16 -19.29
N LYS A 587 45.49 62.47 -20.19
CA LYS A 587 45.89 62.30 -21.59
C LYS A 587 45.93 63.62 -22.35
N VAL A 588 44.91 64.48 -22.20
CA VAL A 588 44.88 65.81 -22.84
C VAL A 588 46.03 66.66 -22.33
N PHE A 589 46.24 66.73 -21.01
CA PHE A 589 47.37 67.45 -20.41
C PHE A 589 48.73 66.93 -20.91
N ASN A 590 48.91 65.61 -21.01
CA ASN A 590 50.13 65.02 -21.56
C ASN A 590 50.28 65.31 -23.06
N LEU A 591 49.19 65.36 -23.84
CA LEU A 591 49.21 65.73 -25.25
C LEU A 591 49.49 67.23 -25.45
N GLU A 592 48.97 68.11 -24.59
CA GLU A 592 49.27 69.54 -24.60
C GLU A 592 50.72 69.82 -24.22
N ASN A 593 51.23 69.18 -23.16
CA ASN A 593 52.64 69.24 -22.79
C ASN A 593 53.53 68.66 -23.91
N ARG A 594 53.12 67.54 -24.53
CA ARG A 594 53.87 66.97 -25.67
C ARG A 594 53.82 67.86 -26.90
N LYS A 595 52.68 68.51 -27.18
CA LYS A 595 52.55 69.51 -28.25
C LYS A 595 53.48 70.69 -27.98
N TYR A 596 53.48 71.24 -26.77
CA TYR A 596 54.37 72.34 -26.38
C TYR A 596 55.86 71.96 -26.52
N GLN A 597 56.25 70.77 -26.04
CA GLN A 597 57.60 70.23 -26.26
C GLN A 597 57.93 70.06 -27.75
N LEU A 598 56.98 69.63 -28.58
CA LEU A 598 57.17 69.49 -30.02
C LEU A 598 57.24 70.84 -30.72
N GLU A 599 56.48 71.86 -30.29
CA GLU A 599 56.58 73.23 -30.81
C GLU A 599 57.94 73.85 -30.46
N MET A 600 58.43 73.66 -29.24
CA MET A 600 59.78 74.09 -28.84
C MET A 600 60.88 73.34 -29.60
N ALA A 601 60.81 72.01 -29.66
CA ALA A 601 61.75 71.21 -30.43
C ALA A 601 61.67 71.48 -31.94
N MET A 602 60.51 71.90 -32.47
CA MET A 602 60.36 72.30 -33.86
C MET A 602 60.99 73.67 -34.12
N GLN A 603 60.86 74.63 -33.20
CA GLN A 603 61.56 75.92 -33.29
C GLN A 603 63.07 75.76 -33.17
N GLU A 604 63.56 74.95 -32.22
CA GLU A 604 64.97 74.57 -32.12
C GLU A 604 65.43 73.88 -33.42
N ARG A 605 64.64 72.92 -33.93
CA ARG A 605 64.99 72.20 -35.16
C ARG A 605 64.90 73.07 -36.41
N GLU A 606 64.04 74.08 -36.46
CA GLU A 606 63.99 75.06 -37.55
C GLU A 606 65.24 75.95 -37.53
N GLN A 607 65.68 76.38 -36.34
CA GLN A 607 66.94 77.09 -36.14
C GLN A 607 68.15 76.20 -36.53
N GLU A 608 68.18 74.93 -36.13
CA GLU A 608 69.19 73.95 -36.54
C GLU A 608 69.17 73.69 -38.04
N ILE A 609 67.99 73.53 -38.65
CA ILE A 609 67.85 73.32 -40.10
C ILE A 609 68.35 74.54 -40.85
N GLN A 610 68.12 75.77 -40.35
CA GLN A 610 68.65 76.97 -40.97
C GLN A 610 70.19 76.98 -40.91
N VAL A 611 70.80 76.65 -39.76
CA VAL A 611 72.27 76.51 -39.65
C VAL A 611 72.80 75.37 -40.54
N HIS A 612 72.14 74.20 -40.55
CA HIS A 612 72.50 73.07 -41.41
C HIS A 612 72.33 73.40 -42.90
N LYS A 613 71.35 74.21 -43.28
CA LYS A 613 71.16 74.68 -44.66
C LYS A 613 72.29 75.61 -45.06
N ASP A 614 72.71 76.51 -44.18
CA ASP A 614 73.85 77.39 -44.42
C ASP A 614 75.17 76.58 -44.54
N VAL A 615 75.34 75.52 -43.73
CA VAL A 615 76.43 74.54 -43.87
C VAL A 615 76.31 73.73 -45.17
N LEU A 616 75.14 73.22 -45.53
CA LEU A 616 74.92 72.43 -46.75
C LEU A 616 75.10 73.26 -48.03
N VAL A 617 74.84 74.56 -47.98
CA VAL A 617 75.18 75.48 -49.09
C VAL A 617 76.70 75.60 -49.24
N ALA A 618 77.46 75.58 -48.14
CA ALA A 618 78.93 75.51 -48.19
C ALA A 618 79.45 74.13 -48.62
N GLU A 619 78.88 73.03 -48.10
CA GLU A 619 79.25 71.66 -48.47
C GLU A 619 78.89 71.31 -49.91
N HIS A 620 77.72 71.73 -50.42
CA HIS A 620 77.36 71.55 -51.84
C HIS A 620 78.41 72.20 -52.74
N LYS A 621 78.88 73.40 -52.36
CA LYS A 621 79.93 74.10 -53.10
C LYS A 621 81.24 73.30 -53.15
N ALA A 622 81.62 72.61 -52.08
CA ALA A 622 82.79 71.72 -52.04
C ALA A 622 82.52 70.33 -52.68
N ALA A 623 81.30 69.82 -52.62
CA ALA A 623 80.92 68.52 -53.17
C ALA A 623 80.79 68.56 -54.70
N GLU A 624 80.45 69.70 -55.30
CA GLU A 624 80.57 69.87 -56.75
C GLU A 624 82.04 69.83 -57.22
N GLU A 625 82.98 70.30 -56.40
CA GLU A 625 84.43 70.20 -56.66
C GLU A 625 84.90 68.72 -56.61
N GLU A 626 84.45 67.91 -55.64
CA GLU A 626 84.82 66.48 -55.53
C GLU A 626 83.99 65.53 -56.42
N ARG A 627 82.73 65.83 -56.77
CA ARG A 627 81.94 65.03 -57.75
C ARG A 627 82.66 64.95 -59.09
N HIS A 628 83.30 66.05 -59.49
CA HIS A 628 84.09 66.15 -60.70
C HIS A 628 85.27 65.13 -60.73
N LYS A 629 85.77 64.76 -59.56
CA LYS A 629 86.93 63.88 -59.35
C LYS A 629 86.56 62.39 -59.32
N ILE A 630 85.49 61.99 -58.62
CA ILE A 630 85.13 60.56 -58.43
C ILE A 630 84.46 59.94 -59.66
N ALA A 631 83.85 60.74 -60.53
CA ALA A 631 83.35 60.28 -61.83
C ALA A 631 84.45 59.58 -62.68
N VAL A 632 85.72 59.85 -62.38
CA VAL A 632 86.91 59.24 -63.00
C VAL A 632 87.17 57.80 -62.49
N GLU A 633 86.93 57.47 -61.22
CA GLU A 633 87.30 56.17 -60.62
C GLU A 633 86.28 55.04 -60.85
N LEU A 634 84.97 55.33 -60.86
CA LEU A 634 83.91 54.30 -60.81
C LEU A 634 84.00 53.29 -61.97
N ALA A 635 84.50 53.72 -63.13
CA ALA A 635 84.68 52.91 -64.31
C ALA A 635 85.55 51.65 -64.07
N GLU A 636 86.44 51.67 -63.08
CA GLU A 636 87.42 50.59 -62.88
C GLU A 636 86.84 49.31 -62.22
N ARG A 637 85.93 49.47 -61.25
CA ARG A 637 85.65 48.40 -60.27
C ARG A 637 84.52 47.41 -60.63
N GLN A 638 83.64 47.74 -61.57
CA GLN A 638 82.54 46.85 -61.99
C GLN A 638 83.03 45.45 -62.43
N ASN A 639 84.29 45.35 -62.88
CA ASN A 639 84.93 44.12 -63.31
C ASN A 639 85.11 43.04 -62.21
N ARG A 640 85.12 43.38 -60.91
CA ARG A 640 85.62 42.44 -59.87
C ARG A 640 84.59 41.43 -59.33
N VAL A 641 83.31 41.81 -59.27
CA VAL A 641 82.27 41.07 -58.50
C VAL A 641 81.79 39.78 -59.18
N LYS A 642 81.86 39.70 -60.51
CA LYS A 642 81.46 38.50 -61.29
C LYS A 642 82.09 37.19 -60.79
N ASN A 643 83.26 37.27 -60.15
CA ASN A 643 84.12 36.12 -59.88
C ASN A 643 83.77 35.33 -58.61
N LEU A 644 83.04 35.90 -57.64
CA LEU A 644 82.85 35.26 -56.32
C LEU A 644 81.60 34.38 -56.21
N ARG A 645 80.57 34.62 -57.03
CA ARG A 645 79.28 33.91 -56.94
C ARG A 645 79.38 32.39 -57.15
N ILE A 646 80.40 31.96 -57.90
CA ILE A 646 80.69 30.56 -58.24
C ILE A 646 81.09 29.72 -57.01
N LYS A 647 81.52 30.34 -55.90
CA LYS A 647 82.12 29.62 -54.77
C LYS A 647 81.14 28.94 -53.80
N TYR A 648 79.84 29.22 -53.88
CA TYR A 648 78.87 28.83 -52.84
C TYR A 648 78.17 27.48 -53.09
N GLU A 649 78.02 27.05 -54.35
CA GLU A 649 77.25 25.84 -54.70
C GLU A 649 77.95 24.52 -54.31
N SER A 650 79.25 24.54 -53.99
CA SER A 650 80.04 23.34 -53.71
C SER A 650 79.81 22.72 -52.31
N LEU A 651 79.09 23.37 -51.39
CA LEU A 651 79.14 23.01 -49.95
C LEU A 651 78.02 22.08 -49.45
N VAL A 652 76.95 21.87 -50.22
CA VAL A 652 75.72 21.18 -49.76
C VAL A 652 75.76 19.66 -49.95
N GLN A 653 76.77 19.12 -50.65
CA GLN A 653 76.78 17.72 -51.11
C GLN A 653 77.57 16.74 -50.22
N LYS A 654 77.95 17.12 -49.00
CA LYS A 654 78.75 16.30 -48.07
C LYS A 654 78.07 16.21 -46.70
N ASN A 655 77.84 14.98 -46.22
CA ASN A 655 77.35 14.55 -44.88
C ASN A 655 76.00 13.81 -44.77
N LYS A 656 75.45 13.23 -45.85
CA LYS A 656 74.68 11.98 -45.74
C LYS A 656 75.64 10.78 -45.82
N SER A 657 76.33 10.44 -44.73
CA SER A 657 77.08 9.18 -44.51
C SER A 657 77.69 9.11 -43.10
N SER A 658 77.88 7.87 -42.60
CA SER A 658 78.51 7.48 -41.32
C SER A 658 77.60 7.48 -40.08
N ASN A 659 77.01 6.31 -39.83
CA ASN A 659 76.24 5.96 -38.63
C ASN A 659 77.13 5.81 -37.37
N GLY A 660 76.50 5.97 -36.20
CA GLY A 660 76.13 4.78 -35.42
C GLY A 660 76.91 4.46 -34.15
N GLU A 661 76.41 4.93 -33.01
CA GLU A 661 76.32 4.15 -31.75
C GLU A 661 75.35 4.86 -30.79
N GLN A 662 74.20 4.23 -30.51
CA GLN A 662 73.35 4.54 -29.35
C GLN A 662 72.41 3.35 -29.11
N ASP A 663 72.81 2.48 -28.18
CA ASP A 663 71.99 1.44 -27.56
C ASP A 663 70.74 2.07 -26.87
N THR A 664 69.59 1.42 -26.72
CA THR A 664 69.17 0.04 -27.04
C THR A 664 67.68 0.00 -27.41
N GLN A 665 67.18 -1.16 -27.84
CA GLN A 665 65.93 -1.34 -28.60
C GLN A 665 64.62 -1.43 -27.79
N ASN A 666 63.53 -0.99 -28.44
CA ASN A 666 62.16 -1.58 -28.46
C ASN A 666 61.33 -1.63 -27.16
N ILE A 667 60.07 -2.11 -27.36
CA ILE A 667 59.00 -2.41 -26.40
C ILE A 667 58.21 -1.12 -26.05
N GLU A 668 57.11 -0.84 -26.74
CA GLU A 668 55.78 -1.48 -26.62
C GLU A 668 55.10 -1.24 -25.24
N GLU A 669 53.92 -0.66 -25.35
CA GLU A 669 52.69 -0.92 -24.60
C GLU A 669 52.75 -1.92 -23.41
N HIS A 670 52.34 -1.43 -22.22
CA HIS A 670 51.92 -2.18 -21.03
C HIS A 670 52.92 -3.15 -20.35
N SER A 671 53.42 -2.77 -19.15
CA SER A 671 54.31 -3.64 -18.35
C SER A 671 53.99 -3.76 -16.84
N GLN A 672 54.33 -4.94 -16.32
CA GLN A 672 54.52 -5.41 -14.93
C GLN A 672 53.40 -5.29 -13.86
N ALA A 673 52.75 -4.15 -13.66
CA ALA A 673 51.96 -3.93 -12.43
C ALA A 673 50.61 -4.69 -12.38
N TYR A 674 50.00 -4.95 -13.54
CA TYR A 674 48.64 -5.51 -13.65
C TYR A 674 48.57 -7.03 -13.43
N TYR A 675 49.61 -7.78 -13.82
CA TYR A 675 49.63 -9.25 -13.73
C TYR A 675 49.96 -9.78 -12.32
N ILE A 676 50.52 -8.95 -11.43
CA ILE A 676 50.90 -9.34 -10.07
C ILE A 676 49.67 -9.46 -9.14
N ILE A 677 48.59 -8.72 -9.42
CA ILE A 677 47.38 -8.71 -8.56
C ILE A 677 46.49 -9.93 -8.83
N LYS A 678 46.40 -10.40 -10.09
CA LYS A 678 45.58 -11.57 -10.46
C LYS A 678 46.16 -12.91 -9.96
N ALA A 679 47.48 -13.02 -9.85
CA ALA A 679 48.16 -14.23 -9.39
C ALA A 679 48.05 -14.50 -7.87
N SER A 680 47.65 -13.48 -7.07
CA SER A 680 47.52 -13.63 -5.61
C SER A 680 46.14 -14.13 -5.17
N GLN A 681 45.08 -13.92 -5.96
CA GLN A 681 43.72 -14.36 -5.59
C GLN A 681 43.48 -15.85 -5.87
N GLU A 682 44.02 -16.40 -6.96
CA GLU A 682 43.93 -17.85 -7.26
C GLU A 682 44.75 -18.72 -6.29
N ARG A 683 45.59 -18.11 -5.44
CA ARG A 683 46.45 -18.82 -4.48
C ARG A 683 45.79 -19.10 -3.12
N GLU A 684 44.75 -18.34 -2.75
CA GLU A 684 44.05 -18.50 -1.46
C GLU A 684 42.87 -19.49 -1.55
N GLU A 685 42.17 -19.53 -2.69
CA GLU A 685 41.03 -20.45 -2.91
C GLU A 685 41.44 -21.92 -3.06
N LEU A 686 42.66 -22.20 -3.53
CA LEU A 686 43.21 -23.55 -3.65
C LEU A 686 43.71 -24.12 -2.32
N GLN A 687 44.00 -23.28 -1.31
CA GLN A 687 44.48 -23.75 -0.01
C GLN A 687 43.33 -24.20 0.90
N ARG A 688 42.18 -23.51 0.88
CA ARG A 688 41.00 -23.91 1.70
C ARG A 688 40.38 -25.26 1.31
N LYS A 689 40.56 -25.74 0.08
CA LYS A 689 40.07 -27.06 -0.36
C LYS A 689 41.02 -28.23 -0.02
N GLY A 690 42.23 -27.95 0.46
CA GLY A 690 43.18 -28.98 0.91
C GLY A 690 42.98 -29.41 2.37
N ASP A 691 42.55 -28.49 3.24
CA ASP A 691 42.46 -28.72 4.68
C ASP A 691 41.20 -29.51 5.09
N GLU A 692 40.08 -29.37 4.37
CA GLU A 692 38.84 -30.12 4.66
C GLU A 692 38.96 -31.62 4.33
N LEU A 693 39.68 -32.00 3.27
CA LEU A 693 39.83 -33.40 2.85
C LEU A 693 40.82 -34.21 3.72
N ASN A 694 41.81 -33.55 4.34
CA ASN A 694 42.76 -34.23 5.24
C ASN A 694 42.14 -34.54 6.63
N ALA A 695 41.15 -33.78 7.08
CA ALA A 695 40.50 -33.99 8.37
C ALA A 695 39.62 -35.26 8.40
N GLU A 696 39.10 -35.70 7.25
CA GLU A 696 38.17 -36.84 7.17
C GLU A 696 38.88 -38.21 7.09
N ILE A 697 40.11 -38.25 6.56
CA ILE A 697 40.92 -39.47 6.41
C ILE A 697 41.44 -39.97 7.77
N ILE A 698 41.96 -39.07 8.61
CA ILE A 698 42.58 -39.42 9.90
C ILE A 698 41.59 -40.06 10.89
N LYS A 699 40.27 -39.80 10.73
CA LYS A 699 39.23 -40.34 11.59
C LYS A 699 38.90 -41.82 11.35
N ARG A 700 39.17 -42.35 10.15
CA ARG A 700 38.80 -43.74 9.77
C ARG A 700 39.86 -44.78 10.13
N ASP A 701 41.14 -44.40 10.10
CA ASP A 701 42.25 -45.32 10.42
C ASP A 701 42.37 -45.70 11.91
N GLN A 702 41.74 -44.93 12.81
CA GLN A 702 41.76 -45.23 14.25
C GLN A 702 40.69 -46.27 14.66
N GLU A 703 39.61 -46.40 13.89
CA GLU A 703 38.48 -47.30 14.20
C GLU A 703 38.83 -48.78 13.89
N LEU A 704 39.71 -49.05 12.92
CA LEU A 704 40.09 -50.40 12.49
C LEU A 704 41.07 -51.14 13.42
N LYS A 705 41.91 -50.42 14.19
CA LYS A 705 42.95 -51.04 15.06
C LYS A 705 42.44 -51.55 16.42
N ALA A 706 41.22 -51.18 16.82
CA ALA A 706 40.67 -51.56 18.13
C ALA A 706 40.02 -52.95 18.15
N LEU A 707 39.67 -53.51 16.99
CA LEU A 707 38.82 -54.71 16.85
C LEU A 707 39.59 -56.05 16.87
N ASP A 708 40.88 -56.05 16.57
CA ASP A 708 41.67 -57.28 16.35
C ASP A 708 42.20 -57.91 17.66
N ASN A 709 42.44 -57.09 18.69
CA ASN A 709 43.12 -57.52 19.93
C ASN A 709 42.24 -58.35 20.91
N THR A 710 40.93 -58.41 20.73
CA THR A 710 40.01 -59.07 21.68
C THR A 710 39.83 -60.57 21.46
N LEU A 711 40.12 -61.09 20.26
CA LEU A 711 39.83 -62.48 19.88
C LEU A 711 40.82 -63.52 20.48
N SER A 712 42.04 -63.10 20.80
CA SER A 712 43.17 -64.02 21.08
C SER A 712 43.15 -64.67 22.48
N HIS A 713 42.46 -64.07 23.46
CA HIS A 713 42.59 -64.47 24.87
C HIS A 713 41.79 -65.72 25.29
N LEU A 714 40.77 -66.14 24.54
CA LEU A 714 39.77 -67.09 25.04
C LEU A 714 40.18 -68.59 24.99
N LYS A 715 41.17 -68.97 24.16
CA LYS A 715 41.44 -70.39 23.82
C LYS A 715 42.18 -71.22 24.88
N ASN A 716 42.98 -70.62 25.77
CA ASN A 716 44.00 -71.37 26.52
C ASN A 716 43.57 -72.02 27.86
N ARG A 717 42.34 -71.81 28.36
CA ARG A 717 41.99 -72.14 29.77
C ARG A 717 41.36 -73.52 30.00
N ASN A 718 40.78 -74.17 28.99
CA ASN A 718 39.92 -75.35 29.18
C ASN A 718 40.63 -76.72 29.32
N SER A 719 41.95 -76.81 29.17
CA SER A 719 42.62 -78.10 28.91
C SER A 719 43.14 -78.90 30.14
N LYS A 720 43.06 -78.40 31.37
CA LYS A 720 43.88 -78.93 32.50
C LYS A 720 43.15 -79.64 33.65
N TYR A 721 41.83 -79.88 33.56
CA TYR A 721 41.01 -80.26 34.75
C TYR A 721 40.55 -81.74 34.82
N ARG A 722 40.93 -82.61 33.86
CA ARG A 722 40.25 -83.91 33.66
C ARG A 722 40.85 -85.16 34.32
N ASP A 723 42.11 -85.16 34.76
CA ASP A 723 42.90 -86.41 34.83
C ASP A 723 43.18 -87.00 36.24
N SER A 724 42.56 -86.53 37.33
CA SER A 724 43.08 -86.78 38.70
C SER A 724 42.41 -87.85 39.60
N PHE A 725 41.26 -88.46 39.24
CA PHE A 725 40.41 -89.15 40.24
C PHE A 725 39.98 -90.62 39.97
N LEU A 726 40.51 -91.29 38.94
CA LEU A 726 40.11 -92.67 38.61
C LEU A 726 41.21 -93.71 38.91
N ASN A 727 40.91 -94.59 39.89
CA ASN A 727 41.57 -95.87 40.30
C ASN A 727 42.32 -95.81 41.66
N LYS A 728 41.90 -96.46 42.77
CA LYS A 728 41.18 -97.74 42.94
C LYS A 728 40.58 -97.85 44.36
N GLY A 729 39.45 -98.55 44.47
CA GLY A 729 38.77 -98.87 45.73
C GLY A 729 39.23 -100.15 46.43
N ILE A 730 38.61 -100.40 47.58
CA ILE A 730 38.84 -101.48 48.56
C ILE A 730 38.28 -102.83 48.09
N SER A 731 38.68 -103.94 48.72
CA SER A 731 37.95 -105.22 48.66
C SER A 731 37.83 -105.93 50.02
N GLN A 732 36.71 -106.64 50.18
CA GLN A 732 36.47 -107.82 51.04
C GLN A 732 36.59 -107.75 52.57
N LYS A 733 36.89 -106.62 53.20
CA LYS A 733 36.38 -106.33 54.57
C LYS A 733 35.07 -105.54 54.59
N GLU A 734 34.69 -104.94 53.47
CA GLU A 734 33.38 -104.30 53.31
C GLU A 734 32.26 -105.32 53.00
N VAL A 735 32.59 -106.56 52.62
CA VAL A 735 31.60 -107.58 52.20
C VAL A 735 30.76 -108.15 53.36
N SER A 736 31.23 -108.09 54.61
CA SER A 736 30.37 -108.40 55.77
C SER A 736 29.59 -107.16 56.26
N HIS A 737 30.13 -105.96 56.04
CA HIS A 737 29.40 -104.71 56.28
C HIS A 737 28.27 -104.48 55.25
N ARG A 738 28.42 -105.09 54.06
CA ARG A 738 27.43 -105.18 52.97
C ARG A 738 26.19 -105.94 53.39
N ASP A 739 26.32 -107.08 54.07
CA ASP A 739 25.18 -107.96 54.38
C ASP A 739 24.25 -107.32 55.44
N GLY A 740 24.81 -106.58 56.41
CA GLY A 740 24.03 -105.73 57.33
C GLY A 740 23.40 -104.49 56.66
N LEU A 741 24.01 -103.99 55.58
CA LEU A 741 23.39 -103.02 54.69
C LEU A 741 22.37 -103.67 53.74
N GLU A 742 22.41 -104.99 53.51
CA GLU A 742 21.55 -105.69 52.55
C GLU A 742 20.11 -105.85 53.06
N GLU A 743 19.90 -105.98 54.37
CA GLU A 743 18.56 -105.95 54.99
C GLU A 743 17.95 -104.52 54.97
N GLN A 744 18.76 -103.49 55.27
CA GLN A 744 18.34 -102.08 55.11
C GLN A 744 18.11 -101.73 53.63
N CYS A 745 18.92 -102.28 52.73
CA CYS A 745 18.71 -102.25 51.31
C CYS A 745 17.54 -103.11 50.84
N ARG A 746 16.95 -104.02 51.63
CA ARG A 746 15.77 -104.78 51.22
C ARG A 746 14.51 -103.91 51.27
N ALA A 747 14.32 -103.21 52.39
CA ALA A 747 13.25 -102.21 52.54
C ALA A 747 13.48 -101.00 51.61
N ALA A 748 14.72 -100.50 51.51
CA ALA A 748 15.03 -99.46 50.53
C ALA A 748 14.90 -99.96 49.09
N SER A 749 15.16 -101.24 48.79
CA SER A 749 15.00 -101.82 47.46
C SER A 749 13.57 -102.15 47.08
N GLU A 750 12.59 -102.28 47.97
CA GLU A 750 11.19 -102.33 47.49
C GLU A 750 10.73 -100.96 46.96
N ASN A 751 11.10 -99.88 47.64
CA ASN A 751 10.86 -98.51 47.16
C ASN A 751 11.76 -98.14 45.97
N LEU A 752 13.04 -98.53 45.99
CA LEU A 752 13.95 -98.39 44.86
C LEU A 752 13.63 -99.39 43.74
N PHE A 753 12.85 -100.46 43.93
CA PHE A 753 12.39 -101.35 42.86
C PHE A 753 11.10 -100.82 42.24
N LYS A 754 10.25 -100.10 42.99
CA LYS A 754 9.19 -99.27 42.37
C LYS A 754 9.79 -98.09 41.61
N LYS A 755 10.70 -97.32 42.24
CA LYS A 755 11.40 -96.21 41.59
C LYS A 755 12.39 -96.65 40.51
N LYS A 756 13.02 -97.82 40.59
CA LYS A 756 13.74 -98.44 39.45
C LYS A 756 12.80 -99.09 38.47
N LYS A 757 11.60 -99.56 38.78
CA LYS A 757 10.69 -100.03 37.73
C LYS A 757 10.11 -98.86 36.94
N GLU A 758 9.88 -97.71 37.59
CA GLU A 758 9.60 -96.44 36.91
C GLU A 758 10.83 -95.89 36.19
N LEU A 759 12.00 -95.81 36.84
CA LEU A 759 13.21 -95.24 36.26
C LEU A 759 13.88 -96.17 35.25
N GLN A 760 13.77 -97.49 35.36
CA GLN A 760 14.15 -98.48 34.34
C GLN A 760 13.09 -98.61 33.26
N ARG A 761 11.84 -98.18 33.49
CA ARG A 761 10.88 -97.96 32.40
C ARG A 761 11.17 -96.65 31.67
N LEU A 762 11.46 -95.55 32.37
CA LEU A 762 11.88 -94.27 31.77
C LEU A 762 13.28 -94.35 31.15
N GLN A 763 14.18 -95.16 31.71
CA GLN A 763 15.48 -95.49 31.15
C GLN A 763 15.36 -96.60 30.12
N GLN A 764 14.33 -97.46 30.11
CA GLN A 764 14.01 -98.27 28.93
C GLN A 764 13.35 -97.43 27.85
N GLU A 765 12.55 -96.42 28.14
CA GLU A 765 11.98 -95.49 27.17
C GLU A 765 13.08 -94.56 26.62
N ILE A 766 13.99 -94.06 27.46
CA ILE A 766 15.18 -93.28 27.06
C ILE A 766 16.25 -94.18 26.42
N ASP A 767 16.46 -95.42 26.86
CA ASP A 767 17.36 -96.36 26.16
C ASP A 767 16.68 -96.95 24.93
N GLU A 768 15.35 -96.99 24.79
CA GLU A 768 14.64 -97.34 23.56
C GLU A 768 14.61 -96.17 22.59
N ASP A 769 14.52 -94.93 23.06
CA ASP A 769 14.64 -93.74 22.22
C ASP A 769 16.11 -93.45 21.87
N MET A 770 17.07 -93.71 22.77
CA MET A 770 18.49 -93.76 22.42
C MET A 770 18.83 -95.00 21.59
N ARG A 771 18.15 -96.14 21.73
CA ARG A 771 18.29 -97.27 20.78
C ARG A 771 17.61 -96.99 19.46
N ARG A 772 16.52 -96.23 19.39
CA ARG A 772 15.93 -95.77 18.11
C ARG A 772 16.83 -94.72 17.47
N LEU A 773 17.41 -93.82 18.25
CA LEU A 773 18.31 -92.78 17.77
C LEU A 773 19.67 -93.37 17.37
N THR A 774 20.20 -94.34 18.12
CA THR A 774 21.36 -95.14 17.70
C THR A 774 21.01 -96.21 16.67
N GLU A 775 19.78 -96.72 16.53
CA GLU A 775 19.40 -97.55 15.38
C GLU A 775 19.27 -96.68 14.13
N ILE A 776 18.79 -95.44 14.24
CA ILE A 776 18.76 -94.49 13.11
C ILE A 776 20.20 -94.06 12.76
N GLN A 777 21.05 -93.72 13.74
CA GLN A 777 22.46 -93.42 13.50
C GLN A 777 23.25 -94.63 13.00
N ASN A 778 23.10 -95.80 13.61
CA ASN A 778 23.71 -97.06 13.15
C ASN A 778 23.15 -97.46 11.79
N ARG A 779 21.91 -97.11 11.41
CA ARG A 779 21.37 -97.41 10.07
C ARG A 779 21.87 -96.42 9.03
N ILE A 780 22.13 -95.17 9.40
CA ILE A 780 22.91 -94.22 8.61
C ILE A 780 24.36 -94.74 8.46
N GLU A 781 25.00 -95.18 9.55
CA GLU A 781 26.38 -95.66 9.59
C GLU A 781 26.55 -97.07 8.99
N ILE A 782 25.52 -97.92 8.99
CA ILE A 782 25.48 -99.19 8.24
C ILE A 782 25.30 -98.90 6.75
N LEU A 783 24.53 -97.90 6.35
CA LEU A 783 24.46 -97.49 4.94
C LEU A 783 25.81 -96.89 4.48
N ASP A 784 26.42 -96.03 5.28
CA ASP A 784 27.74 -95.42 5.03
C ASP A 784 28.87 -96.47 5.05
N ASN A 785 28.80 -97.48 5.94
CA ASN A 785 29.73 -98.60 5.94
C ASN A 785 29.43 -99.65 4.86
N GLN A 786 28.20 -99.81 4.39
CA GLN A 786 27.90 -100.65 3.22
C GLN A 786 28.44 -100.01 1.94
N GLU A 787 28.35 -98.67 1.82
CA GLU A 787 29.02 -97.91 0.77
C GLU A 787 30.54 -98.17 0.79
N ARG A 788 31.18 -98.07 1.96
CA ARG A 788 32.62 -98.36 2.14
C ARG A 788 33.01 -99.84 2.02
N GLU A 789 32.18 -100.80 2.45
CA GLU A 789 32.48 -102.23 2.36
C GLU A 789 32.40 -102.71 0.91
N VAL A 790 31.47 -102.18 0.12
CA VAL A 790 31.43 -102.43 -1.33
C VAL A 790 32.69 -101.87 -2.00
N GLU A 791 33.16 -100.68 -1.60
CA GLU A 791 34.46 -100.14 -2.04
C GLU A 791 35.67 -100.97 -1.55
N MET A 792 35.60 -101.61 -0.38
CA MET A 792 36.73 -102.35 0.20
C MET A 792 36.83 -103.80 -0.28
N GLN A 793 35.71 -104.49 -0.51
CA GLN A 793 35.72 -105.85 -1.09
C GLN A 793 36.25 -105.82 -2.53
N PHE A 794 35.92 -104.75 -3.28
CA PHE A 794 36.46 -104.45 -4.60
C PHE A 794 38.01 -104.41 -4.61
N GLN A 795 38.65 -103.90 -3.55
CA GLN A 795 40.12 -103.77 -3.43
C GLN A 795 40.86 -105.03 -2.96
N LYS A 796 40.19 -106.15 -2.63
CA LYS A 796 40.87 -107.26 -1.89
C LYS A 796 40.71 -108.67 -2.41
N LEU A 797 39.73 -108.92 -3.28
CA LEU A 797 39.86 -110.00 -4.27
C LEU A 797 41.15 -109.83 -5.11
N GLU A 798 41.65 -108.59 -5.20
CA GLU A 798 42.97 -108.21 -5.74
C GLU A 798 44.19 -108.79 -4.98
N ARG A 799 44.10 -109.11 -3.67
CA ARG A 799 45.25 -109.58 -2.86
C ARG A 799 45.35 -111.09 -2.67
N GLU A 800 44.24 -111.80 -2.52
CA GLU A 800 44.30 -113.26 -2.28
C GLU A 800 44.88 -114.04 -3.46
N LEU A 801 44.85 -113.44 -4.65
CA LEU A 801 45.48 -113.91 -5.87
C LEU A 801 47.03 -113.93 -5.79
N GLN A 802 47.63 -113.30 -4.78
CA GLN A 802 49.07 -113.07 -4.65
C GLN A 802 49.79 -114.11 -3.76
N ASP A 803 49.23 -114.48 -2.60
CA ASP A 803 49.96 -115.21 -1.55
C ASP A 803 49.97 -116.74 -1.67
N GLN A 804 49.11 -117.35 -2.51
CA GLN A 804 49.19 -118.80 -2.77
C GLN A 804 50.56 -119.21 -3.34
N GLN A 805 51.30 -118.25 -3.92
CA GLN A 805 52.63 -118.42 -4.48
C GLN A 805 53.73 -118.77 -3.45
N GLU A 806 53.61 -118.35 -2.18
CA GLU A 806 54.70 -118.51 -1.20
C GLU A 806 54.87 -119.93 -0.64
N LYS A 807 53.78 -120.70 -0.53
CA LYS A 807 53.77 -121.97 0.24
C LYS A 807 54.59 -123.09 -0.40
N ILE A 808 54.91 -122.98 -1.69
CA ILE A 808 55.65 -123.98 -2.46
C ILE A 808 57.14 -124.02 -2.03
N ASN A 809 57.71 -122.88 -1.64
CA ASN A 809 59.17 -122.70 -1.51
C ASN A 809 59.83 -123.31 -0.26
N ARG A 810 59.07 -123.84 0.72
CA ARG A 810 59.63 -124.22 2.04
C ARG A 810 59.99 -125.71 2.21
N ALA A 811 59.52 -126.60 1.35
CA ALA A 811 59.65 -128.04 1.56
C ALA A 811 61.06 -128.61 1.31
N GLU A 812 61.89 -127.93 0.53
CA GLU A 812 63.13 -128.50 -0.04
C GLU A 812 64.31 -128.59 0.94
N ASN A 813 64.30 -127.82 2.03
CA ASN A 813 65.49 -127.62 2.89
C ASN A 813 65.90 -128.81 3.80
N ILE A 814 65.06 -129.82 3.98
CA ILE A 814 65.23 -130.81 5.08
C ILE A 814 66.11 -132.02 4.72
N MET A 815 66.26 -132.34 3.43
CA MET A 815 66.82 -133.63 2.99
C MET A 815 68.34 -133.79 3.24
N ASN A 816 69.09 -132.69 3.33
CA ASN A 816 70.54 -132.71 3.10
C ASN A 816 71.43 -133.09 4.30
N SER A 817 70.92 -133.21 5.53
CA SER A 817 71.78 -133.30 6.73
C SER A 817 72.22 -134.70 7.16
N LYS A 818 71.46 -135.76 6.84
CA LYS A 818 71.65 -137.10 7.47
C LYS A 818 72.78 -137.96 6.94
N LEU A 819 73.35 -137.64 5.77
CA LEU A 819 74.30 -138.52 5.05
C LEU A 819 75.73 -138.55 5.62
N ALA A 820 75.99 -137.81 6.70
CA ALA A 820 77.31 -137.20 6.88
C ALA A 820 78.49 -138.17 7.18
N LYS A 821 78.51 -138.93 8.30
CA LYS A 821 79.82 -139.35 8.91
C LYS A 821 79.92 -140.75 9.55
N VAL A 822 79.31 -141.79 8.96
CA VAL A 822 79.35 -143.20 9.44
C VAL A 822 80.75 -143.88 9.41
N GLN A 823 81.83 -143.22 9.00
CA GLN A 823 83.01 -143.90 8.42
C GLN A 823 84.31 -144.03 9.25
N GLN A 824 84.39 -143.64 10.54
CA GLN A 824 85.69 -143.33 11.17
C GLN A 824 86.38 -144.37 12.12
N LYS A 825 86.08 -145.69 11.99
CA LYS A 825 87.02 -146.85 12.21
C LYS A 825 87.51 -147.17 13.65
N ARG A 826 87.99 -148.39 14.03
CA ARG A 826 87.77 -149.83 13.68
C ARG A 826 88.74 -150.71 14.52
N ILE A 827 88.31 -151.82 15.16
CA ILE A 827 89.15 -153.00 15.56
C ILE A 827 88.30 -154.31 15.40
N VAL A 828 88.96 -155.48 15.27
CA VAL A 828 88.56 -156.79 14.69
C VAL A 828 89.45 -157.89 15.35
N LEU A 829 89.08 -159.14 15.69
CA LEU A 829 87.83 -159.95 15.68
C LEU A 829 87.89 -161.15 16.71
N ASP A 830 87.14 -162.23 16.46
CA ASP A 830 87.11 -163.63 16.97
C ASP A 830 86.55 -163.92 18.38
N GLU A 831 85.43 -164.63 18.58
CA GLU A 831 84.80 -165.85 17.96
C GLU A 831 84.91 -167.17 18.76
N SER A 832 85.33 -167.14 20.02
CA SER A 832 85.09 -168.27 20.95
C SER A 832 84.77 -167.86 22.39
N ASN A 833 83.96 -166.81 22.58
CA ASN A 833 83.33 -166.49 23.86
C ASN A 833 81.86 -166.07 23.69
N ALA A 834 81.03 -166.36 24.68
CA ALA A 834 79.57 -166.51 24.58
C ALA A 834 78.75 -165.29 24.10
N HIS A 835 79.35 -164.13 23.84
CA HIS A 835 78.65 -162.90 23.45
C HIS A 835 78.08 -162.91 22.02
N ILE A 836 78.69 -163.61 21.06
CA ILE A 836 78.19 -163.63 19.68
C ILE A 836 76.90 -164.46 19.58
N SER A 837 76.85 -165.61 20.26
CA SER A 837 75.64 -166.43 20.35
C SER A 837 74.48 -165.72 21.10
N ALA A 838 74.79 -164.74 21.96
CA ALA A 838 73.78 -163.90 22.60
C ALA A 838 73.20 -162.85 21.62
N LEU A 839 74.00 -162.32 20.70
CA LEU A 839 73.56 -161.29 19.75
C LEU A 839 72.57 -161.83 18.71
N GLU A 840 72.81 -163.04 18.18
CA GLU A 840 71.86 -163.67 17.25
C GLU A 840 70.54 -164.06 17.93
N LEU A 841 70.59 -164.44 19.21
CA LEU A 841 69.41 -164.71 20.03
C LEU A 841 68.61 -163.41 20.32
N ASP A 842 69.28 -162.28 20.47
CA ASP A 842 68.64 -160.97 20.67
C ASP A 842 68.01 -160.42 19.37
N ILE A 843 68.61 -160.68 18.20
CA ILE A 843 68.01 -160.37 16.88
C ILE A 843 66.70 -161.15 16.69
N GLN A 844 66.71 -162.47 16.95
CA GLN A 844 65.51 -163.30 16.85
C GLN A 844 64.43 -162.88 17.86
N ASN A 845 64.81 -162.52 19.09
CA ASN A 845 63.87 -162.00 20.09
C ASN A 845 63.23 -160.67 19.67
N ASN A 846 63.96 -159.76 19.04
CA ASN A 846 63.40 -158.48 18.59
C ASN A 846 62.43 -158.65 17.43
N LEU A 847 62.73 -159.52 16.45
CA LEU A 847 61.82 -159.85 15.35
C LEU A 847 60.49 -160.44 15.86
N ASN A 848 60.57 -161.29 16.89
CA ASN A 848 59.41 -161.88 17.56
C ASN A 848 58.59 -160.85 18.37
N LYS A 849 59.22 -159.80 18.92
CA LYS A 849 58.52 -158.68 19.59
C LYS A 849 57.73 -157.82 18.59
N THR A 850 58.34 -157.40 17.48
CA THR A 850 57.68 -156.51 16.50
C THR A 850 56.41 -157.12 15.90
N LEU A 851 56.44 -158.41 15.56
CA LEU A 851 55.27 -159.14 15.06
C LEU A 851 54.12 -159.19 16.09
N LYS A 852 54.44 -159.36 17.38
CA LYS A 852 53.44 -159.33 18.47
C LYS A 852 52.83 -157.93 18.65
N THR A 853 53.58 -156.85 18.43
CA THR A 853 53.06 -155.48 18.49
C THR A 853 52.07 -155.17 17.36
N CYS A 854 52.34 -155.62 16.12
CA CYS A 854 51.39 -155.45 15.01
C CYS A 854 50.05 -156.16 15.27
N ILE A 855 50.09 -157.40 15.79
CA ILE A 855 48.87 -158.17 16.10
C ILE A 855 48.07 -157.51 17.24
N PHE A 856 48.74 -156.99 18.27
CA PHE A 856 48.07 -156.27 19.37
C PHE A 856 47.31 -155.03 18.88
N ASN A 857 47.92 -154.22 18.01
CA ASN A 857 47.26 -153.01 17.50
C ASN A 857 46.06 -153.35 16.59
N LEU A 858 46.14 -154.44 15.82
CA LEU A 858 45.03 -154.89 14.95
C LEU A 858 43.76 -155.24 15.75
N VAL A 859 43.92 -155.79 16.96
CA VAL A 859 42.82 -156.14 17.87
C VAL A 859 42.23 -154.89 18.56
N GLN A 860 42.99 -153.81 18.71
CA GLN A 860 42.51 -152.53 19.26
C GLN A 860 41.65 -151.73 18.26
N GLU A 861 42.02 -151.69 16.97
CA GLU A 861 41.29 -150.90 15.97
C GLU A 861 40.00 -151.59 15.47
N PHE A 862 39.92 -152.92 15.53
CA PHE A 862 38.78 -153.69 15.00
C PHE A 862 38.27 -154.77 15.97
N PRO A 863 37.41 -154.42 16.94
CA PRO A 863 36.86 -155.37 17.92
C PRO A 863 36.14 -156.58 17.30
N GLU A 864 35.58 -156.42 16.10
CA GLU A 864 34.86 -157.48 15.37
C GLU A 864 35.78 -158.65 14.94
N MET A 865 37.08 -158.41 14.73
CA MET A 865 38.03 -159.48 14.37
C MET A 865 38.51 -160.29 15.58
N GLN A 866 38.25 -159.84 16.82
CA GLN A 866 38.73 -160.51 18.03
C GLN A 866 38.24 -161.97 18.10
N ALA A 867 36.99 -162.24 17.73
CA ALA A 867 36.42 -163.61 17.72
C ALA A 867 37.11 -164.55 16.72
N ILE A 868 37.60 -164.03 15.58
CA ILE A 868 38.30 -164.83 14.55
C ILE A 868 39.74 -165.11 14.99
N VAL A 869 40.41 -164.11 15.56
CA VAL A 869 41.78 -164.24 16.08
C VAL A 869 41.80 -165.23 17.25
N ASP A 870 40.90 -165.10 18.23
CA ASP A 870 40.85 -166.00 19.38
C ASP A 870 40.56 -167.46 18.96
N ALA A 871 39.71 -167.69 17.95
CA ALA A 871 39.44 -169.03 17.41
C ALA A 871 40.68 -169.69 16.77
N VAL A 872 41.44 -168.95 15.95
CA VAL A 872 42.66 -169.47 15.29
C VAL A 872 43.79 -169.72 16.29
N PHE A 873 43.93 -168.86 17.32
CA PHE A 873 44.94 -169.05 18.36
C PHE A 873 44.62 -170.23 19.29
N GLN A 874 43.34 -170.51 19.57
CA GLN A 874 42.92 -171.71 20.32
C GLN A 874 43.21 -173.02 19.56
N GLU A 875 43.03 -173.06 18.23
CA GLU A 875 43.29 -174.27 17.43
C GLU A 875 44.79 -174.65 17.38
N LYS A 876 45.70 -173.71 17.70
CA LYS A 876 47.16 -173.87 17.59
C LYS A 876 47.94 -173.86 18.91
N ASN A 877 47.27 -173.76 20.07
CA ASN A 877 47.94 -173.68 21.38
C ASN A 877 49.02 -172.57 21.48
N VAL A 878 48.76 -171.40 20.89
CA VAL A 878 49.61 -170.21 21.04
C VAL A 878 48.83 -169.16 21.83
N THR A 879 49.46 -168.55 22.84
CA THR A 879 48.79 -167.60 23.75
C THR A 879 49.08 -166.14 23.36
N VAL A 880 48.03 -165.32 23.32
CA VAL A 880 48.13 -163.87 23.10
C VAL A 880 48.56 -163.18 24.41
N PRO A 881 49.60 -162.31 24.41
CA PRO A 881 50.00 -161.57 25.60
C PRO A 881 49.02 -160.45 25.97
N SER A 882 48.62 -160.37 27.25
CA SER A 882 47.67 -159.36 27.76
C SER A 882 48.28 -157.98 28.08
N LYS A 883 49.53 -157.70 27.69
CA LYS A 883 50.21 -156.40 27.85
C LYS A 883 51.18 -156.12 26.69
N GLN A 884 51.29 -154.84 26.31
CA GLN A 884 52.26 -154.36 25.31
C GLN A 884 53.71 -154.49 25.80
N PRO A 885 54.61 -155.04 24.97
CA PRO A 885 56.03 -154.71 24.94
C PRO A 885 56.30 -153.61 23.91
N SER A 886 57.20 -152.68 24.24
CA SER A 886 57.53 -151.51 23.42
C SER A 886 58.64 -151.78 22.39
N SER A 887 58.47 -151.29 21.14
CA SER A 887 59.60 -150.98 20.25
C SER A 887 59.27 -149.92 19.18
N VAL A 888 59.84 -148.73 19.38
CA VAL A 888 60.46 -147.83 18.38
C VAL A 888 60.05 -147.97 16.89
N GLY A 889 59.43 -146.92 16.34
CA GLY A 889 60.08 -146.16 15.26
C GLY A 889 59.33 -145.83 13.94
N VAL A 890 59.21 -144.52 13.67
CA VAL A 890 59.18 -143.84 12.34
C VAL A 890 57.88 -144.00 11.47
N PRO A 891 57.60 -143.14 10.45
CA PRO A 891 56.49 -142.16 10.60
C PRO A 891 55.55 -141.96 9.37
N SER A 892 54.67 -140.93 9.47
CA SER A 892 53.92 -140.27 8.38
C SER A 892 52.65 -141.00 7.87
N VAL A 893 51.58 -140.37 7.35
CA VAL A 893 51.17 -138.94 7.23
C VAL A 893 49.68 -138.91 6.84
N ARG A 894 48.87 -137.95 7.35
CA ARG A 894 47.52 -137.53 6.84
C ARG A 894 46.43 -138.65 6.79
N SER A 895 45.11 -138.38 6.68
CA SER A 895 44.31 -137.15 6.87
C SER A 895 42.81 -137.48 6.96
N SER A 896 42.11 -136.83 7.89
CA SER A 896 40.77 -136.20 7.73
C SER A 896 39.52 -137.01 7.31
N VAL A 897 38.33 -136.47 7.65
CA VAL A 897 37.01 -136.73 7.02
C VAL A 897 36.39 -138.11 7.37
N ARG A 898 35.12 -138.25 7.80
CA ARG A 898 34.02 -137.32 8.16
C ARG A 898 32.90 -138.14 8.87
N SER A 899 31.95 -137.44 9.52
CA SER A 899 30.51 -137.78 9.66
C SER A 899 30.06 -139.11 10.30
N ALA A 900 28.91 -139.20 10.99
CA ALA A 900 28.03 -138.19 11.56
C ALA A 900 27.02 -138.85 12.53
N SER A 901 26.48 -138.04 13.46
CA SER A 901 25.13 -138.15 14.03
C SER A 901 24.55 -139.52 14.43
N SER A 902 24.44 -139.78 15.74
CA SER A 902 23.12 -139.79 16.40
C SER A 902 23.26 -139.77 17.93
N GLN A 903 22.27 -139.17 18.60
CA GLN A 903 21.91 -139.33 20.03
C GLN A 903 23.03 -139.51 21.08
N GLY A 904 23.33 -138.43 21.82
CA GLY A 904 24.00 -138.47 23.11
C GLY A 904 23.42 -137.39 24.03
N ARG A 905 22.59 -137.78 24.99
CA ARG A 905 21.93 -136.91 25.99
C ARG A 905 22.40 -137.33 27.39
N ARG A 906 22.51 -136.42 28.36
CA ARG A 906 22.15 -134.99 28.36
C ARG A 906 23.10 -134.18 29.24
#